data_AF-A0A9X1MLP2-F1
#
_entry.id   AF-A0A9X1MLP2-F1
#
_cell.length_a   1.000
_cell.length_b   1.000
_cell.length_c   1.000
_cell.angle_alpha   90.00
_cell.angle_beta   90.00
_cell.angle_gamma   90.00
#
_symmetry.space_group_name_H-M   'P 1'
#
loop_
_entity.id
_entity.type
_entity.pdbx_description
1 polymer ?
#
loop_
_entity_poly.entity_id
_entity_poly.type
_entity_poly.pdbx_seq_one_letter_code
_entity_poly.pdbx_strand_id
1 'polypeptide(L)'
;MIESTLLAFFVTYLIHSTAFVLAAWGILHFWASSFRPEIRIFAWKAALVLPFASALVVSTSAFPHFGFRWAIHDAAASVATLSEGGDATAILDRPDLVSLPIENNSFDSAEMSRMDSSAERVDYSAKIGTTKPWIRWQDAVWLLWGTIVCGFFGRLGFQAVRLERLKQRARKLTGSYLNASLGKIQAAMGIQRTVDLYLSTEIDSPITGGVWRSFILLPEDWQRELAFSNSSSHENRYRDAEAILGHELAHVAQGDAIWTLIAHLVVGLIPWQPLNRLVCRQVRKEMEYVADRFAARTLGDGVSLAKCLVSIGERRAIANCKPQNSILATGMATYRSELGLRVEELLTRSHENPSRSSWNRILACLAVGMICLFLIIPKAVSHSSHLDTRTLSMRNQVLTLAVLVGLTSPLAAEEPKSPQAEREAVALQTSPDELPAGIRKFSGMVVGRLAAKDVERGTFVVQVDAIPRVWKNNGAENPKSIVGKTIEVSGVAGKFLDVLVVLRPGETVEFECKHDGERLVFPGELLRKVAPYKVEDYPVLPEEFRGFRGEVVGDVVQKDPETFELIIKVAKVAKTWNENGAKNPESIEGKTLMLAGFWNRREAYHNLKVGDRIQVGMQHIGRQSDHLTVAEGVRKVDSLTSAPDAEMEAPEPKMERTDGQRGFRGLLVGKLTAKDSERGTFSIVVDAVPRVWRNNQARNPKGLIGKTVDASGVHSNLLDTLVVARIGDTLEFGALDNGEGEIRVGEVLRKVAPVEPGDYPELPEAFRGFKGLLKGKVVKKDDKMLDLKIEVTGVVRTFEQNRAKNAESIVGKTVVLSGFWQRKEAFYDLKEGDVIQFGAEHPVMLTDNLTVIEGVKKVD
;
A
#
# COMPACT_ATOMS: atom_id res chain seq x y z
N MET A 1 -29.76 -2.60 41.17
CA MET A 1 -28.63 -3.53 41.39
C MET A 1 -28.23 -4.28 40.12
N ILE A 2 -29.13 -5.02 39.45
CA ILE A 2 -28.76 -5.77 38.23
C ILE A 2 -28.31 -4.82 37.09
N GLU A 3 -29.07 -3.75 36.83
CA GLU A 3 -28.73 -2.77 35.79
C GLU A 3 -27.38 -2.06 36.04
N SER A 4 -27.08 -1.70 37.28
CA SER A 4 -25.82 -1.06 37.64
C SER A 4 -24.62 -2.01 37.53
N THR A 5 -24.80 -3.29 37.84
CA THR A 5 -23.76 -4.31 37.63
C THR A 5 -23.50 -4.60 36.15
N LEU A 6 -24.55 -4.63 35.31
CA LEU A 6 -24.43 -4.83 33.85
C LEU A 6 -23.76 -3.62 33.18
N LEU A 7 -24.13 -2.40 33.60
CA LEU A 7 -23.51 -1.18 33.09
C LEU A 7 -22.02 -1.13 33.46
N ALA A 8 -21.65 -1.49 34.70
CA ALA A 8 -20.25 -1.60 35.12
C ALA A 8 -19.48 -2.66 34.30
N PHE A 9 -20.10 -3.80 33.97
CA PHE A 9 -19.51 -4.81 33.09
C PHE A 9 -19.24 -4.27 31.68
N PHE A 10 -20.21 -3.58 31.05
CA PHE A 10 -20.04 -3.03 29.70
C PHE A 10 -18.98 -1.92 29.62
N VAL A 11 -18.91 -1.06 30.64
CA VAL A 11 -17.85 -0.03 30.73
C VAL A 11 -16.48 -0.70 30.90
N THR A 12 -16.38 -1.72 31.77
CA THR A 12 -15.13 -2.48 31.95
C THR A 12 -14.73 -3.16 30.64
N TYR A 13 -15.67 -3.78 29.94
CA TYR A 13 -15.42 -4.36 28.61
C TYR A 13 -14.93 -3.31 27.61
N LEU A 14 -15.51 -2.10 27.59
CA LEU A 14 -15.11 -1.04 26.66
C LEU A 14 -13.65 -0.63 26.87
N ILE A 15 -13.24 -0.44 28.13
CA ILE A 15 -11.86 -0.11 28.49
C ILE A 15 -10.92 -1.25 28.08
N HIS A 16 -11.24 -2.47 28.48
CA HIS A 16 -10.43 -3.66 28.21
C HIS A 16 -10.28 -3.91 26.71
N SER A 17 -11.38 -3.88 25.97
CA SER A 17 -11.37 -4.10 24.51
C SER A 17 -10.53 -3.05 23.80
N THR A 18 -10.64 -1.78 24.20
CA THR A 18 -9.83 -0.71 23.63
C THR A 18 -8.34 -0.93 23.91
N ALA A 19 -7.97 -1.27 25.16
CA ALA A 19 -6.58 -1.53 25.54
C ALA A 19 -5.97 -2.73 24.79
N PHE A 20 -6.68 -3.86 24.73
CA PHE A 20 -6.22 -5.06 24.01
C PHE A 20 -6.09 -4.82 22.51
N VAL A 21 -7.01 -4.08 21.90
CA VAL A 21 -6.95 -3.74 20.48
C VAL A 21 -5.79 -2.80 20.17
N LEU A 22 -5.56 -1.78 21.00
CA LEU A 22 -4.42 -0.87 20.84
C LEU A 22 -3.08 -1.59 21.06
N ALA A 23 -3.00 -2.51 22.02
CA ALA A 23 -1.81 -3.32 22.25
C ALA A 23 -1.51 -4.22 21.04
N ALA A 24 -2.52 -4.95 20.55
CA ALA A 24 -2.37 -5.79 19.37
C ALA A 24 -1.98 -4.95 18.14
N TRP A 25 -2.63 -3.81 17.94
CA TRP A 25 -2.31 -2.89 16.85
C TRP A 25 -0.89 -2.35 16.95
N GLY A 26 -0.45 -1.88 18.12
CA GLY A 26 0.90 -1.34 18.34
C GLY A 26 1.99 -2.39 18.12
N ILE A 27 1.84 -3.58 18.71
CA ILE A 27 2.78 -4.70 18.53
C ILE A 27 2.88 -5.04 17.04
N LEU A 28 1.74 -5.14 16.35
CA LEU A 28 1.73 -5.52 14.95
C LEU A 28 2.12 -4.38 14.01
N HIS A 29 1.96 -3.12 14.38
CA HIS A 29 2.33 -1.97 13.54
C HIS A 29 3.85 -1.78 13.49
N PHE A 30 4.50 -1.77 14.67
CA PHE A 30 5.95 -1.55 14.75
C PHE A 30 6.77 -2.76 14.30
N TRP A 31 6.21 -3.97 14.36
CA TRP A 31 6.93 -5.22 14.08
C TRP A 31 6.25 -6.05 12.97
N ALA A 32 5.38 -5.42 12.16
CA ALA A 32 4.54 -6.06 11.12
C ALA A 32 5.32 -6.98 10.17
N SER A 33 6.48 -6.50 9.72
CA SER A 33 7.34 -7.16 8.74
C SER A 33 8.01 -8.41 9.31
N SER A 34 8.22 -8.44 10.63
CA SER A 34 8.90 -9.51 11.35
C SER A 34 7.96 -10.66 11.75
N PHE A 35 6.65 -10.39 11.85
CA PHE A 35 5.68 -11.40 12.26
C PHE A 35 5.03 -12.12 11.08
N ARG A 36 4.94 -13.45 11.22
CA ARG A 36 4.22 -14.33 10.30
C ARG A 36 2.71 -14.10 10.39
N PRO A 37 1.95 -14.28 9.29
CA PRO A 37 0.48 -14.27 9.30
C PRO A 37 -0.13 -15.10 10.44
N GLU A 38 0.45 -16.26 10.77
CA GLU A 38 0.02 -17.14 11.87
C GLU A 38 0.11 -16.47 13.27
N ILE A 39 1.06 -15.55 13.46
CA ILE A 39 1.20 -14.78 14.72
C ILE A 39 0.24 -13.59 14.70
N ARG A 40 0.11 -12.93 13.54
CA ARG A 40 -0.80 -11.80 13.36
C ARG A 40 -2.25 -12.21 13.63
N ILE A 41 -2.69 -13.32 13.03
CA ILE A 41 -4.04 -13.85 13.27
C ILE A 41 -4.25 -14.22 14.73
N PHE A 42 -3.26 -14.80 15.40
CA PHE A 42 -3.36 -15.16 16.82
C PHE A 42 -3.54 -13.91 17.69
N ALA A 43 -2.75 -12.86 17.44
CA ALA A 43 -2.87 -11.59 18.16
C ALA A 43 -4.26 -10.95 17.97
N TRP A 44 -4.80 -10.95 16.75
CA TRP A 44 -6.14 -10.43 16.50
C TRP A 44 -7.27 -11.28 17.09
N LYS A 45 -7.14 -12.62 17.01
CA LYS A 45 -8.06 -13.57 17.67
C LYS A 45 -8.06 -13.37 19.20
N ALA A 46 -6.89 -13.16 19.78
CA ALA A 46 -6.71 -12.86 21.20
C ALA A 46 -7.35 -11.51 21.57
N ALA A 47 -7.10 -10.46 20.78
CA ALA A 47 -7.71 -9.14 20.97
C ALA A 47 -9.25 -9.14 20.86
N LEU A 48 -9.84 -10.13 20.17
CA LEU A 48 -11.28 -10.29 20.06
C LEU A 48 -11.92 -10.96 21.30
N VAL A 49 -11.26 -11.97 21.87
CA VAL A 49 -11.85 -12.82 22.94
C VAL A 49 -11.41 -12.42 24.34
N LEU A 50 -10.14 -12.03 24.52
CA LEU A 50 -9.59 -11.70 25.84
C LEU A 50 -10.26 -10.50 26.53
N PRO A 51 -10.76 -9.46 25.83
CA PRO A 51 -11.53 -8.41 26.48
C PRO A 51 -12.78 -8.92 27.19
N PHE A 52 -13.48 -9.88 26.58
CA PHE A 52 -14.69 -10.47 27.15
C PHE A 52 -14.34 -11.35 28.37
N ALA A 53 -13.35 -12.24 28.21
CA ALA A 53 -12.88 -13.08 29.30
C ALA A 53 -12.35 -12.25 30.47
N SER A 54 -11.59 -11.19 30.18
CA SER A 54 -11.05 -10.31 31.21
C SER A 54 -12.14 -9.54 31.93
N ALA A 55 -13.07 -8.89 31.23
CA ALA A 55 -14.20 -8.21 31.86
C ALA A 55 -15.02 -9.17 32.74
N LEU A 56 -15.23 -10.41 32.28
CA LEU A 56 -15.97 -11.42 33.05
C LEU A 56 -15.24 -11.80 34.35
N VAL A 57 -13.94 -12.11 34.27
CA VAL A 57 -13.13 -12.44 35.46
C VAL A 57 -13.08 -11.26 36.42
N VAL A 58 -12.80 -10.05 35.92
CA VAL A 58 -12.71 -8.82 36.72
C VAL A 58 -14.04 -8.54 37.43
N SER A 59 -15.18 -8.76 36.77
CA SER A 59 -16.50 -8.50 37.33
C SER A 59 -16.97 -9.56 38.33
N THR A 60 -16.52 -10.81 38.21
CA THR A 60 -17.01 -11.94 39.02
C THR A 60 -16.10 -12.36 40.16
N SER A 61 -14.80 -12.07 40.08
CA SER A 61 -13.80 -12.55 41.03
C SER A 61 -13.27 -11.46 41.97
N ALA A 62 -12.83 -11.88 43.15
CA ALA A 62 -12.08 -11.06 44.10
C ALA A 62 -10.56 -11.09 43.80
N PHE A 63 -10.14 -11.31 42.55
CA PHE A 63 -8.72 -11.30 42.19
C PHE A 63 -8.11 -9.91 42.46
N PRO A 64 -6.84 -9.84 42.93
CA PRO A 64 -6.16 -8.57 43.17
C PRO A 64 -5.93 -7.87 41.83
N HIS A 65 -6.87 -7.00 41.47
CA HIS A 65 -6.71 -6.07 40.36
C HIS A 65 -5.94 -4.84 40.83
N PHE A 66 -4.81 -4.57 40.17
CA PHE A 66 -3.96 -3.40 40.43
C PHE A 66 -4.41 -2.14 39.68
N GLY A 67 -5.44 -2.25 38.82
CA GLY A 67 -6.00 -1.14 38.06
C GLY A 67 -6.86 -0.18 38.90
N PHE A 68 -6.92 1.08 38.45
CA PHE A 68 -7.77 2.13 39.03
C PHE A 68 -9.24 1.70 39.09
N ARG A 69 -9.94 1.96 40.20
CA ARG A 69 -11.39 1.72 40.32
C ARG A 69 -12.16 2.98 39.94
N TRP A 70 -12.94 2.93 38.86
CA TRP A 70 -13.81 4.05 38.49
C TRP A 70 -15.22 3.85 39.08
N ALA A 71 -15.64 4.76 39.94
CA ALA A 71 -16.95 4.71 40.59
C ALA A 71 -18.01 5.32 39.67
N ILE A 72 -19.04 4.55 39.32
CA ILE A 72 -20.22 5.07 38.63
C ILE A 72 -21.22 5.50 39.71
N HIS A 73 -21.43 6.81 39.85
CA HIS A 73 -22.42 7.36 40.79
C HIS A 73 -23.82 7.26 40.19
N ASP A 74 -24.75 6.64 40.92
CA ASP A 74 -26.17 6.61 40.55
C ASP A 74 -26.78 8.00 40.77
N ALA A 75 -27.03 8.74 39.67
CA ALA A 75 -27.73 10.03 39.71
C ALA A 75 -29.17 9.94 40.27
N ALA A 76 -29.72 8.74 40.43
CA ALA A 76 -31.04 8.51 41.01
C ALA A 76 -31.05 8.64 42.55
N ALA A 77 -29.90 8.46 43.22
CA ALA A 77 -29.82 8.53 44.68
C ALA A 77 -29.75 9.98 45.21
N SER A 78 -29.24 10.93 44.42
CA SER A 78 -29.10 12.33 44.84
C SER A 78 -30.41 13.09 44.94
N VAL A 79 -31.49 12.61 44.31
CA VAL A 79 -32.82 13.24 44.38
C VAL A 79 -33.64 12.73 45.57
N ALA A 80 -33.42 11.49 46.02
CA ALA A 80 -34.14 10.92 47.16
C ALA A 80 -33.63 11.47 48.51
N THR A 81 -32.34 11.82 48.61
CA THR A 81 -31.76 12.43 49.82
C THR A 81 -32.08 13.91 50.01
N LEU A 82 -32.77 14.54 49.05
CA LEU A 82 -33.19 15.95 49.18
C LEU A 82 -34.68 16.10 49.58
N SER A 83 -35.42 14.99 49.77
CA SER A 83 -36.85 15.03 50.07
C SER A 83 -37.24 14.48 51.45
N GLU A 84 -36.33 13.87 52.21
CA GLU A 84 -36.59 13.45 53.59
C GLU A 84 -35.45 13.93 54.48
N GLY A 85 -35.75 14.90 55.36
CA GLY A 85 -34.80 15.39 56.37
C GLY A 85 -34.49 16.89 56.26
N GLY A 86 -35.51 17.74 56.28
CA GLY A 86 -35.33 19.11 56.73
C GLY A 86 -35.26 19.11 58.26
N ASP A 87 -34.06 18.96 58.83
CA ASP A 87 -33.76 19.51 60.16
C ASP A 87 -32.76 20.65 59.98
N ALA A 88 -33.29 21.85 60.08
CA ALA A 88 -32.57 23.10 60.02
C ALA A 88 -31.78 23.33 61.31
N THR A 89 -30.60 22.71 61.44
CA THR A 89 -29.60 23.07 62.47
C THR A 89 -28.17 22.82 61.98
N ALA A 90 -27.72 23.54 60.95
CA ALA A 90 -26.29 23.67 60.66
C ALA A 90 -26.01 24.83 59.68
N ILE A 91 -26.35 26.05 60.09
CA ILE A 91 -25.80 27.26 59.48
C ILE A 91 -25.00 27.98 60.58
N LEU A 92 -23.69 28.10 60.28
CA LEU A 92 -22.62 28.82 60.99
C LEU A 92 -21.87 28.03 62.07
N ASP A 93 -20.77 27.39 61.65
CA ASP A 93 -19.48 27.65 62.32
C ASP A 93 -18.38 27.88 61.26
N ARG A 94 -17.74 29.03 61.40
CA ARG A 94 -16.76 29.71 60.53
C ARG A 94 -15.40 29.61 61.26
N PRO A 95 -14.31 30.36 60.94
CA PRO A 95 -13.77 30.87 59.67
C PRO A 95 -12.21 30.75 59.60
N ASP A 96 -11.63 31.21 58.49
CA ASP A 96 -10.27 31.74 58.45
C ASP A 96 -10.13 33.02 59.32
N LEU A 97 -8.93 33.18 59.86
CA LEU A 97 -8.39 34.30 60.61
C LEU A 97 -8.73 35.68 60.00
N VAL A 98 -9.29 36.60 60.80
CA VAL A 98 -8.74 37.96 61.10
C VAL A 98 -9.56 38.53 62.28
N SER A 99 -8.84 38.92 63.33
CA SER A 99 -9.30 39.55 64.57
C SER A 99 -9.77 40.99 64.40
N LEU A 100 -10.88 41.40 65.05
CA LEU A 100 -11.03 42.69 65.77
C LEU A 100 -12.15 42.55 66.85
N PRO A 101 -12.04 43.23 68.01
CA PRO A 101 -12.87 42.98 69.19
C PRO A 101 -14.13 43.87 69.22
N ILE A 102 -15.13 43.53 70.05
CA ILE A 102 -15.76 44.40 71.07
C ILE A 102 -16.97 43.70 71.74
N GLU A 103 -16.85 43.61 73.07
CA GLU A 103 -17.80 43.64 74.21
C GLU A 103 -19.12 42.83 74.26
N ASN A 104 -19.18 42.05 75.35
CA ASN A 104 -20.32 41.36 75.95
C ASN A 104 -21.40 42.33 76.45
N ASN A 105 -22.66 41.88 76.45
CA ASN A 105 -23.45 41.91 77.67
C ASN A 105 -24.55 40.84 77.71
N SER A 106 -24.60 40.21 78.88
CA SER A 106 -25.53 39.24 79.43
C SER A 106 -27.01 39.67 79.42
N PHE A 107 -27.94 38.72 79.30
CA PHE A 107 -28.84 38.32 80.40
C PHE A 107 -29.77 37.16 80.00
N ASP A 108 -30.13 36.35 81.00
CA ASP A 108 -30.81 35.06 80.93
C ASP A 108 -32.28 35.17 81.40
N SER A 109 -33.02 34.08 81.17
CA SER A 109 -34.24 33.59 81.85
C SER A 109 -35.66 34.05 81.44
N ALA A 110 -36.35 33.09 80.81
CA ALA A 110 -37.64 32.47 81.18
C ALA A 110 -38.95 33.30 81.32
N GLU A 111 -39.94 32.97 80.47
CA GLU A 111 -41.39 32.85 80.78
C GLU A 111 -42.10 32.25 79.55
N MET A 112 -42.53 30.98 79.55
CA MET A 112 -43.76 30.42 80.14
C MET A 112 -45.07 30.94 79.50
N SER A 113 -45.57 30.17 78.53
CA SER A 113 -46.98 29.74 78.34
C SER A 113 -48.13 30.77 78.41
N ARG A 114 -48.92 30.88 77.33
CA ARG A 114 -50.37 30.52 77.31
C ARG A 114 -51.07 30.78 75.97
N MET A 115 -51.82 29.76 75.55
CA MET A 115 -53.13 29.72 74.85
C MET A 115 -53.42 30.58 73.59
N ASP A 116 -53.58 29.84 72.48
CA ASP A 116 -54.84 29.59 71.75
C ASP A 116 -55.55 30.75 71.02
N SER A 117 -55.64 30.65 69.69
CA SER A 117 -56.93 30.74 68.96
C SER A 117 -56.75 30.57 67.44
N SER A 118 -57.33 29.48 66.93
CA SER A 118 -58.07 29.34 65.67
C SER A 118 -57.93 30.41 64.57
N ALA A 119 -57.36 30.01 63.41
CA ALA A 119 -57.84 30.42 62.08
C ALA A 119 -57.47 29.38 61.01
N GLU A 120 -58.51 28.92 60.30
CA GLU A 120 -58.64 28.03 59.13
C GLU A 120 -57.39 27.52 58.38
N ARG A 121 -57.27 26.19 58.31
CA ARG A 121 -56.55 25.47 57.24
C ARG A 121 -57.41 25.42 55.99
N VAL A 122 -57.00 26.16 54.96
CA VAL A 122 -57.42 25.87 53.58
C VAL A 122 -56.49 24.79 53.02
N ASP A 123 -56.97 23.55 53.00
CA ASP A 123 -56.32 22.44 52.31
C ASP A 123 -56.42 22.64 50.79
N TYR A 124 -55.39 23.24 50.19
CA TYR A 124 -55.09 23.02 48.78
C TYR A 124 -54.14 21.82 48.65
N SER A 125 -54.68 20.62 48.86
CA SER A 125 -54.10 19.40 48.31
C SER A 125 -54.22 19.42 46.78
N ALA A 126 -53.44 20.28 46.13
CA ALA A 126 -53.11 20.10 44.73
C ALA A 126 -52.20 18.86 44.65
N LYS A 127 -52.82 17.69 44.45
CA LYS A 127 -52.14 16.53 43.88
C LYS A 127 -51.56 16.97 42.54
N ILE A 128 -50.33 17.48 42.54
CA ILE A 128 -49.49 17.45 41.36
C ILE A 128 -49.21 15.97 41.13
N GLY A 129 -50.09 15.34 40.36
CA GLY A 129 -49.82 14.06 39.75
C GLY A 129 -48.61 14.26 38.85
N THR A 130 -47.42 14.04 39.39
CA THR A 130 -46.25 13.79 38.58
C THR A 130 -46.59 12.53 37.80
N THR A 131 -46.97 12.71 36.54
CA THR A 131 -47.07 11.64 35.57
C THR A 131 -45.66 11.07 35.43
N LYS A 132 -45.35 10.10 36.28
CA LYS A 132 -44.12 9.32 36.27
C LYS A 132 -43.94 8.85 34.82
N PRO A 133 -42.94 9.32 34.05
CA PRO A 133 -42.78 8.90 32.67
C PRO A 133 -42.73 7.37 32.65
N TRP A 134 -43.54 6.75 31.79
CA TRP A 134 -43.85 5.32 31.86
C TRP A 134 -42.64 4.46 31.50
N ILE A 135 -41.55 5.09 31.05
CA ILE A 135 -40.27 4.51 30.67
C ILE A 135 -39.17 5.44 31.21
N ARG A 136 -38.29 4.95 32.10
CA ARG A 136 -37.08 5.70 32.46
C ARG A 136 -36.15 5.72 31.26
N TRP A 137 -35.37 6.78 31.06
CA TRP A 137 -34.42 6.83 29.93
C TRP A 137 -33.43 5.65 29.92
N GLN A 138 -33.11 5.10 31.10
CA GLN A 138 -32.33 3.86 31.25
C GLN A 138 -33.05 2.66 30.63
N ASP A 139 -34.34 2.49 30.93
CA ASP A 139 -35.19 1.45 30.33
C ASP A 139 -35.27 1.62 28.81
N ALA A 140 -35.37 2.86 28.32
CA ALA A 140 -35.35 3.16 26.89
C ALA A 140 -34.02 2.76 26.22
N VAL A 141 -32.87 3.00 26.89
CA VAL A 141 -31.54 2.58 26.41
C VAL A 141 -31.43 1.05 26.38
N TRP A 142 -31.90 0.35 27.42
CA TRP A 142 -31.90 -1.12 27.46
C TRP A 142 -32.84 -1.74 26.42
N LEU A 143 -34.03 -1.17 26.22
CA LEU A 143 -34.97 -1.60 25.18
C LEU A 143 -34.41 -1.37 23.78
N LEU A 144 -33.76 -0.23 23.54
CA LEU A 144 -33.08 0.05 22.27
C LEU A 144 -31.95 -0.95 22.03
N TRP A 145 -31.11 -1.20 23.03
CA TRP A 145 -30.05 -2.20 22.97
C TRP A 145 -30.61 -3.58 22.65
N GLY A 146 -31.60 -4.05 23.41
CA GLY A 146 -32.25 -5.34 23.21
C GLY A 146 -32.86 -5.47 21.82
N THR A 147 -33.48 -4.41 21.30
CA THR A 147 -34.05 -4.39 19.93
C THR A 147 -32.96 -4.55 18.87
N ILE A 148 -31.83 -3.84 19.02
CA ILE A 148 -30.69 -3.95 18.10
C ILE A 148 -30.10 -5.37 18.14
N VAL A 149 -29.90 -5.92 19.33
CA VAL A 149 -29.38 -7.28 19.53
C VAL A 149 -30.34 -8.30 18.91
N CYS A 150 -31.64 -8.25 19.23
CA CYS A 150 -32.65 -9.13 18.66
C CYS A 150 -32.70 -9.03 17.13
N GLY A 151 -32.65 -7.82 16.56
CA GLY A 151 -32.59 -7.61 15.11
C GLY A 151 -31.34 -8.22 14.48
N PHE A 152 -30.17 -8.09 15.14
CA PHE A 152 -28.92 -8.70 14.68
C PHE A 152 -28.98 -10.23 14.70
N PHE A 153 -29.43 -10.82 15.81
CA PHE A 153 -29.55 -12.28 15.93
C PHE A 153 -30.63 -12.85 14.99
N GLY A 154 -31.74 -12.12 14.78
CA GLY A 154 -32.73 -12.45 13.76
C GLY A 154 -32.14 -12.47 12.35
N ARG A 155 -31.33 -11.45 11.99
CA ARG A 155 -30.59 -11.43 10.72
C ARG A 155 -29.59 -12.57 10.60
N LEU A 156 -28.83 -12.87 11.66
CA LEU A 156 -27.87 -13.98 11.69
C LEU A 156 -28.57 -15.33 11.52
N GLY A 157 -29.69 -15.54 12.20
CA GLY A 157 -30.55 -16.71 12.04
C GLY A 157 -31.10 -16.84 10.62
N PHE A 158 -31.58 -15.75 10.03
CA PHE A 158 -32.02 -15.72 8.64
C PHE A 158 -30.90 -16.10 7.66
N GLN A 159 -29.67 -15.61 7.88
CA GLN A 159 -28.51 -15.99 7.08
C GLN A 159 -28.15 -17.47 7.23
N ALA A 160 -28.21 -18.02 8.44
CA ALA A 160 -27.98 -19.44 8.68
C ALA A 160 -29.04 -20.31 7.99
N VAL A 161 -30.32 -19.94 8.08
CA VAL A 161 -31.42 -20.62 7.38
C VAL A 161 -31.23 -20.54 5.86
N ARG A 162 -30.83 -19.38 5.33
CA ARG A 162 -30.56 -19.22 3.90
C ARG A 162 -29.42 -20.11 3.44
N LEU A 163 -28.34 -20.22 4.22
CA LEU A 163 -27.20 -21.10 3.92
C LEU A 163 -27.60 -22.58 3.94
N GLU A 164 -28.41 -23.01 4.91
CA GLU A 164 -28.91 -24.39 4.93
C GLU A 164 -29.88 -24.67 3.77
N ARG A 165 -30.74 -23.70 3.39
CA ARG A 165 -31.59 -23.83 2.20
C ARG A 165 -30.76 -23.95 0.91
N LEU A 166 -29.70 -23.17 0.79
CA LEU A 166 -28.76 -23.26 -0.33
C LEU A 166 -28.10 -24.64 -0.40
N LYS A 167 -27.63 -25.15 0.73
CA LYS A 167 -27.06 -26.50 0.85
C LYS A 167 -28.09 -27.60 0.52
N GLN A 168 -29.34 -27.46 0.96
CA GLN A 168 -30.40 -28.43 0.64
C GLN A 168 -30.74 -28.49 -0.84
N ARG A 169 -30.58 -27.37 -1.56
CA ARG A 169 -30.77 -27.30 -3.03
C ARG A 169 -29.52 -27.73 -3.80
N ALA A 170 -28.37 -27.76 -3.16
CA ALA A 170 -27.12 -28.15 -3.77
C ALA A 170 -27.04 -29.68 -3.95
N ARG A 171 -26.45 -30.11 -5.07
CA ARG A 171 -26.24 -31.53 -5.37
C ARG A 171 -24.99 -32.03 -4.66
N LYS A 172 -25.12 -33.06 -3.83
CA LYS A 172 -23.95 -33.71 -3.22
C LYS A 172 -23.12 -34.41 -4.30
N LEU A 173 -21.82 -34.14 -4.32
CA LEU A 173 -20.89 -34.82 -5.21
C LEU A 173 -20.45 -36.13 -4.53
N THR A 174 -20.62 -37.27 -5.21
CA THR A 174 -20.14 -38.58 -4.74
C THR A 174 -19.39 -39.24 -5.90
N GLY A 175 -18.16 -39.75 -5.67
CA GLY A 175 -17.41 -40.54 -6.66
C GLY A 175 -16.70 -39.78 -7.81
N SER A 176 -16.45 -38.47 -7.69
CA SER A 176 -15.71 -37.70 -8.72
C SER A 176 -14.20 -37.60 -8.43
N TYR A 177 -13.41 -37.20 -9.44
CA TYR A 177 -12.00 -36.81 -9.27
C TYR A 177 -11.83 -35.81 -8.11
N LEU A 178 -12.69 -34.79 -8.04
CA LEU A 178 -12.64 -33.76 -7.01
C LEU A 178 -12.82 -34.34 -5.60
N ASN A 179 -13.67 -35.35 -5.42
CA ASN A 179 -13.81 -36.02 -4.13
C ASN A 179 -12.57 -36.85 -3.77
N ALA A 180 -11.94 -37.49 -4.76
CA ALA A 180 -10.71 -38.22 -4.54
C ALA A 180 -9.56 -37.25 -4.17
N SER A 181 -9.43 -36.13 -4.87
CA SER A 181 -8.46 -35.07 -4.54
C SER A 181 -8.76 -34.40 -3.20
N LEU A 182 -10.04 -34.16 -2.87
CA LEU A 182 -10.46 -33.69 -1.55
C LEU A 182 -9.95 -34.63 -0.46
N GLY A 183 -10.16 -35.95 -0.60
CA GLY A 183 -9.67 -36.94 0.36
C GLY A 183 -8.14 -36.97 0.50
N LYS A 184 -7.41 -36.85 -0.62
CA LYS A 184 -5.93 -36.76 -0.61
C LYS A 184 -5.44 -35.51 0.12
N ILE A 185 -5.97 -34.35 -0.22
CA ILE A 185 -5.59 -33.07 0.41
C ILE A 185 -6.00 -33.05 1.87
N GLN A 186 -7.19 -33.57 2.20
CA GLN A 186 -7.67 -33.70 3.58
C GLN A 186 -6.72 -34.54 4.44
N ALA A 187 -6.23 -35.67 3.90
CA ALA A 187 -5.23 -36.50 4.56
C ALA A 187 -3.89 -35.78 4.72
N ALA A 188 -3.42 -35.09 3.68
CA ALA A 188 -2.18 -34.29 3.73
C ALA A 188 -2.25 -33.15 4.75
N MET A 189 -3.43 -32.57 4.96
CA MET A 189 -3.68 -31.52 5.96
C MET A 189 -3.96 -32.06 7.38
N GLY A 190 -4.06 -33.39 7.56
CA GLY A 190 -4.34 -34.01 8.86
C GLY A 190 -5.77 -33.79 9.38
N ILE A 191 -6.73 -33.53 8.49
CA ILE A 191 -8.12 -33.23 8.88
C ILE A 191 -8.89 -34.54 9.11
N GLN A 192 -9.25 -34.82 10.37
CA GLN A 192 -9.96 -36.05 10.75
C GLN A 192 -11.50 -35.96 10.61
N ARG A 193 -12.06 -34.75 10.52
CA ARG A 193 -13.50 -34.54 10.39
C ARG A 193 -13.96 -34.81 8.95
N THR A 194 -15.20 -35.27 8.79
CA THR A 194 -15.80 -35.45 7.46
C THR A 194 -16.12 -34.10 6.82
N VAL A 195 -15.63 -33.87 5.59
CA VAL A 195 -15.96 -32.70 4.78
C VAL A 195 -16.81 -33.14 3.59
N ASP A 196 -18.03 -32.61 3.49
CA ASP A 196 -18.94 -32.93 2.39
C ASP A 196 -18.80 -31.91 1.24
N LEU A 197 -18.72 -32.39 -0.01
CA LEU A 197 -18.62 -31.54 -1.20
C LEU A 197 -19.97 -31.46 -1.94
N TYR A 198 -20.40 -30.25 -2.28
CA TYR A 198 -21.68 -29.97 -2.93
C TYR A 198 -21.49 -29.05 -4.14
N LEU A 199 -22.31 -29.23 -5.19
CA LEU A 199 -22.40 -28.34 -6.34
C LEU A 199 -23.68 -27.51 -6.28
N SER A 200 -23.57 -26.22 -6.56
CA SER A 200 -24.70 -25.29 -6.55
C SER A 200 -24.66 -24.37 -7.76
N THR A 201 -25.81 -24.13 -8.39
CA THR A 201 -26.00 -23.14 -9.47
C THR A 201 -26.25 -21.73 -8.95
N GLU A 202 -26.60 -21.59 -7.67
CA GLU A 202 -26.95 -20.30 -7.05
C GLU A 202 -25.72 -19.51 -6.54
N ILE A 203 -24.49 -19.99 -6.77
CA ILE A 203 -23.25 -19.35 -6.29
C ILE A 203 -22.22 -19.14 -7.40
N ASP A 204 -21.56 -17.98 -7.37
CA ASP A 204 -20.52 -17.60 -8.34
C ASP A 204 -19.10 -17.88 -7.84
N SER A 205 -18.96 -18.33 -6.59
CA SER A 205 -17.67 -18.69 -6.03
C SER A 205 -17.75 -19.78 -4.97
N PRO A 206 -16.65 -20.54 -4.76
CA PRO A 206 -16.55 -21.48 -3.66
C PRO A 206 -16.89 -20.84 -2.32
N ILE A 207 -17.60 -21.60 -1.48
CA ILE A 207 -17.93 -21.21 -0.11
C ILE A 207 -17.70 -22.41 0.80
N THR A 208 -16.85 -22.25 1.81
CA THR A 208 -16.76 -23.16 2.94
C THR A 208 -17.77 -22.77 4.02
N GLY A 209 -18.57 -23.74 4.48
CA GLY A 209 -19.60 -23.53 5.49
C GLY A 209 -19.67 -24.66 6.51
N GLY A 210 -20.40 -24.43 7.61
CA GLY A 210 -20.67 -25.44 8.63
C GLY A 210 -19.66 -25.45 9.79
N VAL A 211 -20.17 -25.14 10.98
CA VAL A 211 -19.38 -25.08 12.23
C VAL A 211 -19.09 -26.49 12.77
N TRP A 212 -20.13 -27.33 12.86
CA TRP A 212 -20.03 -28.68 13.43
C TRP A 212 -19.77 -29.76 12.37
N ARG A 213 -20.36 -29.60 11.19
CA ARG A 213 -20.15 -30.46 10.02
C ARG A 213 -19.81 -29.58 8.83
N SER A 214 -18.51 -29.51 8.54
CA SER A 214 -17.99 -28.65 7.48
C SER A 214 -18.39 -29.19 6.10
N PHE A 215 -18.76 -28.28 5.22
CA PHE A 215 -19.09 -28.58 3.83
C PHE A 215 -18.51 -27.50 2.92
N ILE A 216 -18.20 -27.89 1.69
CA ILE A 216 -17.70 -26.98 0.67
C ILE A 216 -18.74 -26.97 -0.46
N LEU A 217 -19.24 -25.79 -0.79
CA LEU A 217 -20.11 -25.54 -1.94
C LEU A 217 -19.24 -25.02 -3.08
N LEU A 218 -19.30 -25.68 -4.22
CA LEU A 218 -18.65 -25.24 -5.46
C LEU A 218 -19.72 -24.82 -6.49
N PRO A 219 -19.52 -23.72 -7.23
CA PRO A 219 -20.30 -23.41 -8.42
C PRO A 219 -20.35 -24.59 -9.41
N GLU A 220 -21.52 -24.90 -9.96
CA GLU A 220 -21.67 -25.96 -10.96
C GLU A 220 -20.98 -25.62 -12.29
N ASP A 221 -21.00 -24.35 -12.68
CA ASP A 221 -20.37 -23.87 -13.91
C ASP A 221 -18.85 -23.99 -13.87
N TRP A 222 -18.25 -24.06 -12.68
CA TRP A 222 -16.80 -24.14 -12.52
C TRP A 222 -16.19 -25.42 -13.14
N GLN A 223 -16.88 -26.57 -13.11
CA GLN A 223 -16.40 -27.76 -13.82
C GLN A 223 -16.38 -27.55 -15.35
N ARG A 224 -17.39 -26.83 -15.87
CA ARG A 224 -17.47 -26.41 -17.27
C ARG A 224 -16.52 -25.26 -17.61
N GLU A 225 -16.14 -24.40 -16.66
CA GLU A 225 -15.33 -23.19 -16.89
C GLU A 225 -13.82 -23.41 -16.76
N LEU A 226 -13.40 -24.38 -15.94
CA LEU A 226 -12.06 -24.98 -16.05
C LEU A 226 -11.88 -25.64 -17.45
N ALA A 227 -13.00 -25.96 -18.12
CA ALA A 227 -13.31 -25.92 -19.58
C ALA A 227 -12.20 -25.64 -20.60
N PHE A 228 -12.13 -24.45 -21.19
CA PHE A 228 -12.67 -23.14 -20.77
C PHE A 228 -11.49 -22.18 -20.66
N SER A 229 -10.73 -22.27 -19.58
CA SER A 229 -9.48 -21.51 -19.44
C SER A 229 -8.44 -21.93 -20.51
N ASN A 230 -7.78 -20.94 -21.13
CA ASN A 230 -6.73 -21.03 -22.18
C ASN A 230 -5.45 -21.83 -21.79
N SER A 231 -5.51 -22.73 -20.81
CA SER A 231 -4.42 -23.59 -20.39
C SER A 231 -4.45 -24.87 -21.23
N SER A 232 -3.60 -24.93 -22.25
CA SER A 232 -3.56 -25.92 -23.34
C SER A 232 -3.17 -27.36 -22.92
N SER A 233 -3.26 -27.72 -21.63
CA SER A 233 -2.94 -29.07 -21.14
C SER A 233 -3.95 -29.54 -20.08
N HIS A 234 -4.46 -30.77 -20.23
CA HIS A 234 -5.38 -31.40 -19.28
C HIS A 234 -4.82 -31.44 -17.84
N GLU A 235 -3.49 -31.48 -17.69
CA GLU A 235 -2.78 -31.51 -16.41
C GLU A 235 -3.00 -30.26 -15.55
N ASN A 236 -2.95 -29.05 -16.14
CA ASN A 236 -3.06 -27.78 -15.40
C ASN A 236 -4.44 -27.55 -14.80
N ARG A 237 -5.47 -28.07 -15.46
CA ARG A 237 -6.87 -27.94 -15.05
C ARG A 237 -7.18 -28.61 -13.73
N TYR A 238 -6.61 -29.80 -13.52
CA TYR A 238 -6.75 -30.54 -12.27
C TYR A 238 -5.98 -29.88 -11.14
N ARG A 239 -4.80 -29.30 -11.44
CA ARG A 239 -4.00 -28.54 -10.47
C ARG A 239 -4.70 -27.29 -9.98
N ASP A 240 -5.36 -26.53 -10.87
CA ASP A 240 -6.14 -25.35 -10.47
C ASP A 240 -7.31 -25.73 -9.55
N ALA A 241 -8.00 -26.83 -9.84
CA ALA A 241 -9.07 -27.33 -8.99
C ALA A 241 -8.55 -27.77 -7.61
N GLU A 242 -7.40 -28.45 -7.57
CA GLU A 242 -6.73 -28.84 -6.33
C GLU A 242 -6.22 -27.65 -5.52
N ALA A 243 -5.75 -26.60 -6.19
CA ALA A 243 -5.32 -25.36 -5.54
C ALA A 243 -6.45 -24.70 -4.76
N ILE A 244 -7.62 -24.58 -5.38
CA ILE A 244 -8.78 -23.95 -4.73
C ILE A 244 -9.38 -24.87 -3.67
N LEU A 245 -9.48 -26.19 -3.92
CA LEU A 245 -9.90 -27.14 -2.89
C LEU A 245 -8.96 -27.11 -1.68
N GLY A 246 -7.65 -26.98 -1.91
CA GLY A 246 -6.67 -26.80 -0.85
C GLY A 246 -6.90 -25.52 -0.06
N HIS A 247 -7.19 -24.40 -0.71
CA HIS A 247 -7.52 -23.14 -0.04
C HIS A 247 -8.78 -23.25 0.83
N GLU A 248 -9.87 -23.81 0.29
CA GLU A 248 -11.12 -24.00 1.04
C GLU A 248 -10.96 -25.00 2.20
N LEU A 249 -10.23 -26.11 1.99
CA LEU A 249 -9.89 -27.04 3.05
C LEU A 249 -8.99 -26.42 4.13
N ALA A 250 -8.17 -25.43 3.79
CA ALA A 250 -7.37 -24.72 4.78
C ALA A 250 -8.24 -23.92 5.77
N HIS A 251 -9.34 -23.32 5.30
CA HIS A 251 -10.34 -22.68 6.18
C HIS A 251 -11.04 -23.69 7.08
N VAL A 252 -11.35 -24.87 6.53
CA VAL A 252 -11.85 -25.99 7.34
C VAL A 252 -10.81 -26.30 8.41
N ALA A 253 -9.57 -26.68 8.04
CA ALA A 253 -8.49 -27.10 8.93
C ALA A 253 -8.28 -26.14 10.11
N GLN A 254 -8.28 -24.84 9.85
CA GLN A 254 -8.07 -23.79 10.86
C GLN A 254 -9.30 -23.46 11.71
N GLY A 255 -10.48 -23.97 11.35
CA GLY A 255 -11.72 -23.72 12.07
C GLY A 255 -12.22 -22.29 11.89
N ASP A 256 -11.99 -21.68 10.73
CA ASP A 256 -12.31 -20.27 10.47
C ASP A 256 -13.82 -19.99 10.54
N ALA A 257 -14.66 -21.01 10.32
CA ALA A 257 -16.10 -20.94 10.53
C ALA A 257 -16.47 -20.61 11.99
N ILE A 258 -15.77 -21.19 12.97
CA ILE A 258 -15.99 -20.90 14.41
C ILE A 258 -15.59 -19.46 14.71
N TRP A 259 -14.42 -19.03 14.21
CA TRP A 259 -13.95 -17.66 14.42
C TRP A 259 -14.83 -16.61 13.76
N THR A 260 -15.37 -16.93 12.59
CA THR A 260 -16.37 -16.10 11.91
C THR A 260 -17.65 -16.02 12.74
N LEU A 261 -18.12 -17.13 13.34
CA LEU A 261 -19.27 -17.10 14.25
C LEU A 261 -18.98 -16.23 15.48
N ILE A 262 -17.85 -16.43 16.16
CA ILE A 262 -17.43 -15.62 17.32
C ILE A 262 -17.39 -14.13 16.97
N ALA A 263 -16.81 -13.77 15.82
CA ALA A 263 -16.76 -12.40 15.33
C ALA A 263 -18.16 -11.78 15.15
N HIS A 264 -19.12 -12.53 14.62
CA HIS A 264 -20.50 -12.07 14.52
C HIS A 264 -21.16 -11.94 15.89
N LEU A 265 -20.96 -12.88 16.81
CA LEU A 265 -21.51 -12.82 18.16
C LEU A 265 -20.99 -11.59 18.93
N VAL A 266 -19.69 -11.32 18.90
CA VAL A 266 -19.09 -10.18 19.61
C VAL A 266 -19.62 -8.84 19.07
N VAL A 267 -19.70 -8.68 17.74
CA VAL A 267 -20.24 -7.47 17.12
C VAL A 267 -21.75 -7.32 17.36
N GLY A 268 -22.47 -8.44 17.41
CA GLY A 268 -23.91 -8.46 17.66
C GLY A 268 -24.30 -8.11 19.09
N LEU A 269 -23.55 -8.61 20.08
CA LEU A 269 -23.80 -8.36 21.50
C LEU A 269 -23.34 -6.96 21.92
N ILE A 270 -22.27 -6.43 21.29
CA ILE A 270 -21.64 -5.15 21.66
C ILE A 270 -21.51 -4.23 20.43
N PRO A 271 -22.63 -3.79 19.82
CA PRO A 271 -22.64 -3.01 18.59
C PRO A 271 -22.04 -1.60 18.73
N TRP A 272 -21.95 -1.03 19.93
CA TRP A 272 -21.41 0.31 20.20
C TRP A 272 -19.89 0.37 20.29
N GLN A 273 -19.18 -0.76 20.31
CA GLN A 273 -17.72 -0.77 20.28
C GLN A 273 -17.23 -0.91 18.82
N PRO A 274 -16.92 0.20 18.12
CA PRO A 274 -16.53 0.15 16.70
C PRO A 274 -15.23 -0.64 16.46
N LEU A 275 -14.32 -0.67 17.46
CA LEU A 275 -13.05 -1.39 17.35
C LEU A 275 -13.24 -2.89 17.14
N ASN A 276 -14.31 -3.49 17.69
CA ASN A 276 -14.64 -4.90 17.44
C ASN A 276 -14.84 -5.16 15.94
N ARG A 277 -15.47 -4.22 15.20
CA ARG A 277 -15.68 -4.38 13.75
C ARG A 277 -14.37 -4.33 12.98
N LEU A 278 -13.43 -3.48 13.40
CA LEU A 278 -12.09 -3.40 12.79
C LEU A 278 -11.29 -4.68 13.03
N VAL A 279 -11.30 -5.19 14.27
CA VAL A 279 -10.67 -6.47 14.62
C VAL A 279 -11.27 -7.58 13.77
N CYS A 280 -12.60 -7.67 13.65
CA CYS A 280 -13.24 -8.69 12.82
C CYS A 280 -12.84 -8.59 11.33
N ARG A 281 -12.64 -7.38 10.80
CA ARG A 281 -12.12 -7.18 9.43
C ARG A 281 -10.68 -7.69 9.31
N GLN A 282 -9.85 -7.39 10.30
CA GLN A 282 -8.46 -7.81 10.28
C GLN A 282 -8.29 -9.33 10.50
N VAL A 283 -9.10 -9.94 11.37
CA VAL A 283 -9.14 -11.41 11.53
C VAL A 283 -9.50 -12.07 10.20
N ARG A 284 -10.52 -11.58 9.48
CA ARG A 284 -10.86 -12.09 8.14
C ARG A 284 -9.72 -11.96 7.15
N LYS A 285 -9.10 -10.78 7.09
CA LYS A 285 -7.94 -10.54 6.24
C LYS A 285 -6.79 -11.53 6.53
N GLU A 286 -6.42 -11.71 7.80
CA GLU A 286 -5.33 -12.65 8.15
C GLU A 286 -5.73 -14.12 7.95
N MET A 287 -7.01 -14.50 8.08
CA MET A 287 -7.49 -15.85 7.76
C MET A 287 -7.19 -16.23 6.30
N GLU A 288 -7.40 -15.30 5.36
CA GLU A 288 -7.07 -15.51 3.94
C GLU A 288 -5.57 -15.77 3.73
N TYR A 289 -4.70 -14.96 4.35
CA TYR A 289 -3.23 -15.16 4.23
C TYR A 289 -2.78 -16.49 4.81
N VAL A 290 -3.33 -16.91 5.95
CA VAL A 290 -2.95 -18.18 6.56
C VAL A 290 -3.50 -19.35 5.75
N ALA A 291 -4.72 -19.25 5.22
CA ALA A 291 -5.31 -20.24 4.33
C ALA A 291 -4.47 -20.42 3.05
N ASP A 292 -4.09 -19.33 2.39
CA ASP A 292 -3.21 -19.34 1.22
C ASP A 292 -1.88 -20.05 1.49
N ARG A 293 -1.22 -19.70 2.60
CA ARG A 293 0.05 -20.33 2.98
C ARG A 293 -0.11 -21.80 3.32
N PHE A 294 -1.18 -22.18 4.02
CA PHE A 294 -1.41 -23.57 4.40
C PHE A 294 -1.71 -24.44 3.16
N ALA A 295 -2.50 -23.92 2.22
CA ALA A 295 -2.74 -24.55 0.92
C ALA A 295 -1.43 -24.69 0.12
N ALA A 296 -0.66 -23.60 -0.04
CA ALA A 296 0.60 -23.61 -0.77
C ALA A 296 1.62 -24.62 -0.18
N ARG A 297 1.73 -24.71 1.15
CA ARG A 297 2.60 -25.68 1.84
C ARG A 297 2.15 -27.12 1.61
N THR A 298 0.85 -27.37 1.59
CA THR A 298 0.29 -28.72 1.43
C THR A 298 0.42 -29.21 -0.01
N LEU A 299 0.17 -28.33 -0.98
CA LEU A 299 0.24 -28.63 -2.41
C LEU A 299 1.67 -28.58 -2.96
N GLY A 300 2.59 -27.93 -2.26
CA GLY A 300 3.99 -27.78 -2.67
C GLY A 300 4.22 -26.76 -3.79
N ASP A 301 3.19 -25.99 -4.17
CA ASP A 301 3.23 -25.05 -5.31
C ASP A 301 2.45 -23.76 -5.01
N GLY A 302 3.15 -22.76 -4.47
CA GLY A 302 2.59 -21.43 -4.22
C GLY A 302 2.37 -20.59 -5.48
N VAL A 303 3.12 -20.87 -6.55
CA VAL A 303 3.03 -20.11 -7.82
C VAL A 303 1.77 -20.49 -8.58
N SER A 304 1.44 -21.78 -8.64
CA SER A 304 0.19 -22.24 -9.26
C SER A 304 -1.03 -21.75 -8.48
N LEU A 305 -0.97 -21.72 -7.14
CA LEU A 305 -2.03 -21.13 -6.32
C LEU A 305 -2.21 -19.63 -6.63
N ALA A 306 -1.12 -18.87 -6.72
CA ALA A 306 -1.18 -17.45 -7.05
C ALA A 306 -1.78 -17.20 -8.45
N LYS A 307 -1.37 -17.96 -9.47
CA LYS A 307 -1.95 -17.91 -10.82
C LYS A 307 -3.44 -18.22 -10.82
N CYS A 308 -3.84 -19.24 -10.05
CA CYS A 308 -5.22 -19.64 -9.90
C CYS A 308 -6.07 -18.51 -9.27
N LEU A 309 -5.59 -17.90 -8.18
CA LEU A 309 -6.23 -16.76 -7.51
C LEU A 309 -6.38 -15.54 -8.44
N VAL A 310 -5.35 -15.22 -9.24
CA VAL A 310 -5.42 -14.14 -10.24
C VAL A 310 -6.49 -14.45 -11.28
N SER A 311 -6.50 -15.66 -11.83
CA SER A 311 -7.49 -16.06 -12.84
C SER A 311 -8.93 -16.00 -12.31
N ILE A 312 -9.17 -16.39 -11.04
CA ILE A 312 -10.48 -16.22 -10.39
C ILE A 312 -10.81 -14.73 -10.19
N GLY A 313 -9.83 -13.92 -9.77
CA GLY A 313 -9.99 -12.48 -9.56
C GLY A 313 -10.34 -11.72 -10.83
N GLU A 314 -9.65 -11.99 -11.93
CA GLU A 314 -9.94 -11.43 -13.26
C GLU A 314 -11.37 -11.75 -13.69
N ARG A 315 -11.80 -13.01 -13.54
CA ARG A 315 -13.17 -13.42 -13.87
C ARG A 315 -14.23 -12.75 -13.00
N ARG A 316 -13.98 -12.59 -11.70
CA ARG A 316 -14.88 -11.84 -10.80
C ARG A 316 -14.96 -10.36 -11.16
N ALA A 317 -13.86 -9.75 -11.60
CA ALA A 317 -13.84 -8.36 -12.05
C ALA A 317 -14.67 -8.19 -13.33
N ILE A 318 -14.63 -9.18 -14.23
CA ILE A 318 -15.43 -9.20 -15.47
C ILE A 318 -16.92 -9.42 -15.17
N ALA A 319 -17.26 -10.33 -14.24
CA ALA A 319 -18.64 -10.63 -13.85
C ALA A 319 -19.30 -9.50 -13.04
N ASN A 320 -18.54 -8.79 -12.20
CA ASN A 320 -19.04 -7.68 -11.36
C ASN A 320 -18.84 -6.32 -12.05
N CYS A 321 -19.39 -6.14 -13.25
CA CYS A 321 -19.48 -4.83 -13.93
C CYS A 321 -20.58 -3.92 -13.31
N LYS A 322 -20.63 -3.80 -11.98
CA LYS A 322 -21.35 -2.71 -11.29
C LYS A 322 -20.35 -1.98 -10.40
N PRO A 323 -19.96 -0.72 -10.73
CA PRO A 323 -19.13 0.06 -9.84
C PRO A 323 -19.98 0.44 -8.63
N GLN A 324 -19.77 -0.23 -7.50
CA GLN A 324 -20.30 0.25 -6.22
C GLN A 324 -19.37 1.34 -5.69
N ASN A 325 -19.24 2.41 -6.48
CA ASN A 325 -18.59 3.64 -6.06
C ASN A 325 -19.59 4.40 -5.20
N SER A 326 -19.46 4.24 -3.88
CA SER A 326 -19.98 5.24 -2.95
C SER A 326 -19.37 6.59 -3.30
N ILE A 327 -20.23 7.55 -3.65
CA ILE A 327 -19.92 8.93 -4.05
C ILE A 327 -19.18 9.73 -2.95
N LEU A 328 -19.00 9.17 -1.75
CA LEU A 328 -18.28 9.79 -0.64
C LEU A 328 -16.85 9.25 -0.43
N ALA A 329 -16.36 8.34 -1.27
CA ALA A 329 -15.00 7.81 -1.18
C ALA A 329 -14.02 8.57 -2.11
N THR A 330 -14.00 9.89 -2.00
CA THR A 330 -13.03 10.74 -2.72
C THR A 330 -11.76 10.85 -1.88
N GLY A 331 -10.75 10.00 -2.12
CA GLY A 331 -9.40 10.25 -1.61
C GLY A 331 -8.54 9.09 -1.09
N MET A 332 -8.95 7.81 -1.19
CA MET A 332 -8.11 6.68 -0.67
C MET A 332 -7.83 5.55 -1.68
N ALA A 333 -8.10 5.74 -2.97
CA ALA A 333 -8.05 4.66 -3.96
C ALA A 333 -6.68 4.43 -4.63
N THR A 334 -5.58 4.57 -3.89
CA THR A 334 -4.28 3.96 -4.23
C THR A 334 -3.93 2.85 -3.23
N TYR A 335 -4.92 2.04 -2.85
CA TYR A 335 -4.66 0.79 -2.14
C TYR A 335 -4.43 -0.32 -3.17
N ARG A 336 -3.26 -0.98 -3.11
CA ARG A 336 -3.06 -2.28 -3.77
C ARG A 336 -4.25 -3.19 -3.40
N SER A 337 -4.81 -3.89 -4.38
CA SER A 337 -5.93 -4.79 -4.13
C SER A 337 -5.54 -5.87 -3.11
N GLU A 338 -6.48 -6.31 -2.28
CA GLU A 338 -6.25 -7.38 -1.29
C GLU A 338 -5.72 -8.66 -1.97
N LEU A 339 -6.18 -8.94 -3.19
CA LEU A 339 -5.68 -10.00 -4.05
C LEU A 339 -4.21 -9.81 -4.43
N GLY A 340 -3.80 -8.60 -4.80
CA GLY A 340 -2.42 -8.30 -5.18
C GLY A 340 -1.44 -8.54 -4.03
N LEU A 341 -1.82 -8.17 -2.80
CA LEU A 341 -1.00 -8.42 -1.61
C LEU A 341 -0.90 -9.92 -1.28
N ARG A 342 -1.97 -10.70 -1.48
CA ARG A 342 -1.95 -12.17 -1.31
C ARG A 342 -1.03 -12.85 -2.32
N VAL A 343 -1.09 -12.43 -3.58
CA VAL A 343 -0.22 -12.93 -4.65
C VAL A 343 1.24 -12.58 -4.38
N GLU A 344 1.53 -11.33 -3.99
CA GLU A 344 2.87 -10.89 -3.63
C GLU A 344 3.45 -11.72 -2.48
N GLU A 345 2.69 -11.94 -1.40
CA GLU A 345 3.11 -12.76 -0.25
C GLU A 345 3.37 -14.22 -0.65
N LEU A 346 2.52 -14.81 -1.49
CA LEU A 346 2.70 -16.17 -2.00
C LEU A 346 3.97 -16.33 -2.85
N LEU A 347 4.32 -15.31 -3.65
CA LEU A 347 5.50 -15.34 -4.52
C LEU A 347 6.80 -15.00 -3.79
N THR A 348 6.78 -14.10 -2.80
CA THR A 348 7.99 -13.66 -2.09
C THR A 348 8.41 -14.60 -0.95
N ARG A 349 7.49 -15.28 -0.27
CA ARG A 349 7.77 -15.96 1.01
C ARG A 349 7.61 -17.48 0.98
N SER A 350 7.57 -18.08 -0.20
CA SER A 350 7.42 -19.54 -0.39
C SER A 350 8.64 -20.36 0.08
N HIS A 351 9.81 -19.74 0.36
CA HIS A 351 11.07 -20.46 0.55
C HIS A 351 11.70 -20.45 1.97
N GLU A 352 11.06 -19.91 3.01
CA GLU A 352 11.68 -19.84 4.36
C GLU A 352 10.94 -20.64 5.45
N ASN A 353 11.56 -21.77 5.87
CA ASN A 353 11.15 -22.59 7.01
C ASN A 353 12.08 -22.35 8.24
N PRO A 354 11.64 -21.64 9.30
CA PRO A 354 12.34 -21.55 10.57
C PRO A 354 11.94 -22.71 11.49
N SER A 355 12.85 -23.02 12.43
CA SER A 355 12.70 -24.12 13.36
C SER A 355 11.52 -23.93 14.34
N ARG A 356 10.89 -25.05 14.73
CA ARG A 356 9.80 -25.12 15.74
C ARG A 356 10.15 -24.46 17.08
N SER A 357 11.44 -24.30 17.42
CA SER A 357 11.92 -23.75 18.70
C SER A 357 11.78 -22.22 18.81
N SER A 358 11.88 -21.47 17.71
CA SER A 358 11.69 -20.02 17.73
C SER A 358 10.22 -19.63 17.88
N TRP A 359 9.30 -20.50 17.45
CA TRP A 359 7.86 -20.30 17.51
C TRP A 359 7.30 -20.31 18.94
N ASN A 360 7.72 -21.28 19.75
CA ASN A 360 7.27 -21.40 21.15
C ASN A 360 7.71 -20.21 22.01
N ARG A 361 8.88 -19.62 21.73
CA ARG A 361 9.40 -18.46 22.47
C ARG A 361 8.59 -17.19 22.19
N ILE A 362 8.23 -16.94 20.93
CA ILE A 362 7.45 -15.76 20.55
C ILE A 362 6.02 -15.86 21.10
N LEU A 363 5.40 -17.06 21.03
CA LEU A 363 4.08 -17.30 21.61
C LEU A 363 4.08 -17.13 23.14
N ALA A 364 5.13 -17.59 23.82
CA ALA A 364 5.26 -17.40 25.26
C ALA A 364 5.39 -15.91 25.63
N CYS A 365 6.20 -15.13 24.92
CA CYS A 365 6.34 -13.69 25.19
C CYS A 365 5.02 -12.92 24.96
N LEU A 366 4.28 -13.24 23.90
CA LEU A 366 2.97 -12.64 23.64
C LEU A 366 1.95 -13.03 24.72
N ALA A 367 1.92 -14.29 25.14
CA ALA A 367 1.04 -14.74 26.21
C ALA A 367 1.35 -14.03 27.54
N VAL A 368 2.63 -13.91 27.90
CA VAL A 368 3.06 -13.19 29.11
C VAL A 368 2.70 -11.71 29.04
N GLY A 369 2.94 -11.04 27.90
CA GLY A 369 2.56 -9.63 27.71
C GLY A 369 1.05 -9.40 27.86
N MET A 370 0.22 -10.32 27.35
CA MET A 370 -1.24 -10.24 27.47
C MET A 370 -1.74 -10.53 28.89
N ILE A 371 -1.05 -11.41 29.64
CA ILE A 371 -1.31 -11.66 31.06
C ILE A 371 -0.92 -10.43 31.91
N CYS A 372 0.23 -9.80 31.62
CA CYS A 372 0.62 -8.55 32.28
C CYS A 372 -0.39 -7.43 31.99
N LEU A 373 -0.85 -7.31 30.74
CA LEU A 373 -1.88 -6.35 30.36
C LEU A 373 -3.20 -6.62 31.12
N PHE A 374 -3.59 -7.89 31.29
CA PHE A 374 -4.77 -8.28 32.08
C PHE A 374 -4.69 -7.80 33.55
N LEU A 375 -3.50 -7.74 34.15
CA LEU A 375 -3.32 -7.35 35.56
C LEU A 375 -3.36 -5.82 35.79
N ILE A 376 -3.13 -5.02 34.75
CA ILE A 376 -2.91 -3.56 34.85
C ILE A 376 -4.15 -2.72 34.47
N ILE A 377 -5.10 -3.28 33.69
CA ILE A 377 -6.23 -2.49 33.16
C ILE A 377 -7.25 -2.07 34.27
N PRO A 378 -7.77 -0.82 34.27
CA PRO A 378 -8.76 -0.31 35.23
C PRO A 378 -10.12 -1.05 35.23
N LYS A 379 -10.78 -1.13 36.40
CA LYS A 379 -12.13 -1.74 36.60
C LYS A 379 -13.17 -0.67 36.93
N ALA A 380 -14.38 -0.75 36.35
CA ALA A 380 -15.52 0.04 36.81
C ALA A 380 -16.25 -0.70 37.96
N VAL A 381 -16.60 0.01 39.04
CA VAL A 381 -17.30 -0.55 40.20
C VAL A 381 -18.51 0.32 40.53
N SER A 382 -19.70 -0.29 40.65
CA SER A 382 -20.88 0.39 41.22
C SER A 382 -20.75 0.42 42.74
N HIS A 383 -20.56 1.60 43.35
CA HIS A 383 -20.58 1.73 44.79
C HIS A 383 -22.04 1.79 45.28
N SER A 384 -22.49 0.78 46.00
CA SER A 384 -23.59 0.93 46.95
C SER A 384 -22.98 1.47 48.23
N SER A 385 -23.51 2.58 48.74
CA SER A 385 -23.03 3.28 49.92
C SER A 385 -22.81 2.35 51.12
N HIS A 386 -21.56 1.99 51.38
CA HIS A 386 -21.10 1.64 52.72
C HIS A 386 -19.64 2.07 52.83
N LEU A 387 -19.39 2.97 53.78
CA LEU A 387 -18.09 3.53 54.12
C LEU A 387 -17.16 2.40 54.58
N ASP A 388 -16.07 2.18 53.85
CA ASP A 388 -14.88 1.54 54.41
C ASP A 388 -13.63 2.24 53.88
N THR A 389 -13.24 3.25 54.65
CA THR A 389 -12.00 4.02 54.52
C THR A 389 -10.82 3.16 54.97
N ARG A 390 -10.15 2.52 54.02
CA ARG A 390 -8.73 2.15 54.16
C ARG A 390 -7.93 2.66 52.97
N THR A 391 -7.64 3.95 53.05
CA THR A 391 -6.56 4.62 52.33
C THR A 391 -5.22 4.09 52.83
N LEU A 392 -4.58 3.20 52.07
CA LEU A 392 -3.16 2.88 52.25
C LEU A 392 -2.35 3.41 51.07
N SER A 393 -1.91 4.65 51.25
CA SER A 393 -0.64 5.29 50.83
C SER A 393 -0.11 5.01 49.43
N MET A 394 -0.33 5.98 48.53
CA MET A 394 0.32 6.13 47.21
C MET A 394 1.86 6.11 47.26
N ARG A 395 2.49 6.34 48.42
CA ARG A 395 3.94 6.54 48.51
C ARG A 395 4.74 5.23 48.40
N ASN A 396 4.20 4.12 48.91
CA ASN A 396 4.85 2.80 48.79
C ASN A 396 4.63 2.15 47.41
N GLN A 397 3.57 2.54 46.70
CA GLN A 397 3.22 1.99 45.39
C GLN A 397 4.10 2.56 44.26
N VAL A 398 4.47 3.84 44.33
CA VAL A 398 5.42 4.46 43.39
C VAL A 398 6.83 3.88 43.57
N LEU A 399 7.25 3.64 44.82
CA LEU A 399 8.54 3.00 45.13
C LEU A 399 8.63 1.56 44.62
N THR A 400 7.54 0.80 44.70
CA THR A 400 7.52 -0.60 44.23
C THR A 400 7.46 -0.68 42.69
N LEU A 401 6.78 0.25 42.04
CA LEU A 401 6.76 0.37 40.57
C LEU A 401 8.14 0.75 40.02
N ALA A 402 8.85 1.66 40.70
CA ALA A 402 10.22 2.06 40.32
C ALA A 402 11.21 0.88 40.43
N VAL A 403 11.05 0.02 41.44
CA VAL A 403 11.88 -1.19 41.62
C VAL A 403 11.57 -2.26 40.55
N LEU A 404 10.31 -2.44 40.14
CA LEU A 404 9.92 -3.42 39.11
C LEU A 404 10.31 -3.00 37.68
N VAL A 405 10.28 -1.70 37.38
CA VAL A 405 10.78 -1.15 36.10
C VAL A 405 12.31 -1.25 36.03
N GLY A 406 13.00 -1.12 37.17
CA GLY A 406 14.45 -1.34 37.26
C GLY A 406 14.88 -2.80 37.05
N LEU A 407 14.01 -3.79 37.35
CA LEU A 407 14.32 -5.22 37.27
C LEU A 407 14.00 -5.87 35.91
N THR A 408 13.35 -5.16 34.98
CA THR A 408 12.92 -5.71 33.67
C THR A 408 13.60 -5.07 32.46
N SER A 409 14.50 -4.12 32.66
CA SER A 409 15.47 -3.77 31.62
C SER A 409 16.41 -4.95 31.41
N PRO A 410 16.75 -5.34 30.17
CA PRO A 410 17.91 -6.19 29.99
C PRO A 410 19.09 -5.44 30.61
N LEU A 411 20.02 -6.16 31.24
CA LEU A 411 21.39 -5.69 31.39
C LEU A 411 21.93 -5.45 29.97
N ALA A 412 21.56 -4.32 29.38
CA ALA A 412 22.35 -3.67 28.36
C ALA A 412 23.60 -3.27 29.11
N ALA A 413 24.71 -3.94 28.78
CA ALA A 413 26.02 -3.47 29.15
C ALA A 413 26.06 -1.96 28.90
N GLU A 414 26.31 -1.18 29.95
CA GLU A 414 26.64 0.22 29.81
C GLU A 414 27.85 0.27 28.86
N GLU A 415 27.61 0.65 27.61
CA GLU A 415 28.66 1.29 26.85
C GLU A 415 29.09 2.51 27.67
N PRO A 416 30.39 2.67 27.95
CA PRO A 416 30.86 3.72 28.82
C PRO A 416 30.45 5.07 28.22
N LYS A 417 29.55 5.78 28.92
CA LYS A 417 29.29 7.20 28.65
C LYS A 417 30.60 7.95 28.83
N SER A 418 31.25 8.26 27.71
CA SER A 418 32.41 9.15 27.68
C SER A 418 31.96 10.54 28.21
N PRO A 419 32.57 11.08 29.28
CA PRO A 419 32.24 12.38 29.88
C PRO A 419 32.41 13.60 28.95
N GLN A 420 32.83 13.35 27.71
CA GLN A 420 33.16 14.34 26.69
C GLN A 420 31.92 14.74 25.86
N ALA A 421 31.02 13.81 25.55
CA ALA A 421 29.80 14.07 24.76
C ALA A 421 28.78 14.95 25.50
N GLU A 422 28.70 14.81 26.82
CA GLU A 422 27.81 15.63 27.67
C GLU A 422 28.39 17.04 27.89
N ARG A 423 29.72 17.21 27.78
CA ARG A 423 30.39 18.53 27.82
C ARG A 423 30.27 19.29 26.49
N GLU A 424 30.25 18.58 25.35
CA GLU A 424 30.06 19.20 24.03
C GLU A 424 28.62 19.69 23.80
N ALA A 425 27.61 18.98 24.33
CA ALA A 425 26.20 19.39 24.22
C ALA A 425 25.87 20.71 24.96
N VAL A 426 26.64 21.07 25.99
CA VAL A 426 26.46 22.30 26.78
C VAL A 426 27.13 23.52 26.10
N ALA A 427 27.94 23.32 25.06
CA ALA A 427 28.67 24.39 24.36
C ALA A 427 27.99 24.88 23.06
N LEU A 428 26.90 24.23 22.62
CA LEU A 428 26.19 24.60 21.38
C LEU A 428 25.36 25.87 21.59
N GLN A 429 25.45 26.82 20.66
CA GLN A 429 24.61 28.03 20.66
C GLN A 429 23.14 27.65 20.48
N THR A 430 22.28 28.09 21.40
CA THR A 430 20.83 27.80 21.37
C THR A 430 20.03 28.89 20.65
N SER A 431 20.62 30.06 20.41
CA SER A 431 20.04 31.15 19.63
C SER A 431 20.39 31.01 18.15
N PRO A 432 19.42 31.12 17.22
CA PRO A 432 19.70 31.03 15.80
C PRO A 432 20.47 32.25 15.28
N ASP A 433 21.40 32.02 14.36
CA ASP A 433 22.12 33.05 13.62
C ASP A 433 21.24 33.69 12.52
N GLU A 434 21.57 34.93 12.12
CA GLU A 434 20.93 35.53 10.95
C GLU A 434 21.26 34.75 9.66
N LEU A 435 20.19 34.45 8.91
CA LEU A 435 20.28 33.74 7.64
C LEU A 435 21.03 34.57 6.59
N PRO A 436 22.10 34.03 5.97
CA PRO A 436 22.85 34.75 4.94
C PRO A 436 22.01 34.96 3.67
N ALA A 437 22.21 36.09 2.98
CA ALA A 437 21.46 36.42 1.76
C ALA A 437 21.52 35.33 0.66
N GLY A 438 22.62 34.56 0.63
CA GLY A 438 22.85 33.48 -0.33
C GLY A 438 21.97 32.23 -0.16
N ILE A 439 21.22 32.10 0.94
CA ILE A 439 20.32 30.95 1.20
C ILE A 439 18.89 31.16 0.69
N ARG A 440 18.59 32.32 0.10
CA ARG A 440 17.25 32.61 -0.43
C ARG A 440 16.86 31.57 -1.47
N LYS A 441 15.65 31.01 -1.34
CA LYS A 441 15.13 29.92 -2.20
C LYS A 441 15.93 28.61 -2.09
N PHE A 442 16.60 28.39 -0.96
CA PHE A 442 17.25 27.12 -0.68
C PHE A 442 16.25 25.96 -0.64
N SER A 443 16.64 24.82 -1.21
CA SER A 443 15.89 23.57 -1.12
C SER A 443 16.88 22.41 -1.18
N GLY A 444 17.01 21.67 -0.09
CA GLY A 444 17.99 20.59 0.01
C GLY A 444 17.95 19.82 1.32
N MET A 445 18.89 18.89 1.46
CA MET A 445 19.12 18.11 2.67
C MET A 445 20.19 18.78 3.53
N VAL A 446 19.98 18.77 4.85
CA VAL A 446 20.87 19.37 5.84
C VAL A 446 21.18 18.34 6.92
N VAL A 447 22.44 18.27 7.32
CA VAL A 447 22.92 17.46 8.45
C VAL A 447 23.49 18.40 9.49
N GLY A 448 23.11 18.22 10.75
CA GLY A 448 23.66 19.03 11.82
C GLY A 448 23.33 18.52 13.21
N ARG A 449 23.95 19.12 14.23
CA ARG A 449 23.74 18.77 15.64
C ARG A 449 22.62 19.58 16.26
N LEU A 450 21.69 18.89 16.93
CA LEU A 450 20.55 19.52 17.57
C LEU A 450 21.01 20.37 18.76
N ALA A 451 20.72 21.67 18.75
CA ALA A 451 21.01 22.58 19.86
C ALA A 451 19.80 22.75 20.79
N ALA A 452 18.60 22.96 20.23
CA ALA A 452 17.36 23.10 20.98
C ALA A 452 16.16 22.56 20.19
N LYS A 453 15.06 22.23 20.87
CA LYS A 453 13.80 21.78 20.24
C LYS A 453 12.59 22.28 21.02
N ASP A 454 11.52 22.62 20.30
CA ASP A 454 10.20 22.91 20.81
C ASP A 454 9.19 22.00 20.10
N VAL A 455 8.77 20.95 20.82
CA VAL A 455 7.87 19.92 20.30
C VAL A 455 6.44 20.44 20.13
N GLU A 456 6.02 21.41 20.94
CA GLU A 456 4.67 21.97 20.88
C GLU A 456 4.49 22.86 19.66
N ARG A 457 5.53 23.63 19.32
CA ARG A 457 5.54 24.50 18.13
C ARG A 457 6.04 23.79 16.87
N GLY A 458 6.62 22.60 16.99
CA GLY A 458 7.22 21.87 15.87
C GLY A 458 8.44 22.60 15.30
N THR A 459 9.23 23.24 16.15
CA THR A 459 10.46 23.96 15.77
C THR A 459 11.68 23.34 16.43
N PHE A 460 12.82 23.41 15.76
CA PHE A 460 14.09 22.93 16.30
C PHE A 460 15.26 23.74 15.76
N VAL A 461 16.29 23.88 16.58
CA VAL A 461 17.49 24.66 16.31
C VAL A 461 18.66 23.70 16.14
N VAL A 462 19.38 23.83 15.04
CA VAL A 462 20.46 22.92 14.66
C VAL A 462 21.70 23.71 14.26
N GLN A 463 22.87 23.30 14.75
CA GLN A 463 24.13 23.73 14.18
C GLN A 463 24.44 22.89 12.94
N VAL A 464 24.49 23.52 11.77
CA VAL A 464 24.67 22.83 10.50
C VAL A 464 26.12 22.35 10.36
N ASP A 465 26.31 21.04 10.23
CA ASP A 465 27.63 20.44 10.00
C ASP A 465 27.88 20.25 8.49
N ALA A 466 26.85 19.87 7.71
CA ALA A 466 26.98 19.70 6.26
C ALA A 466 25.65 19.85 5.49
N ILE A 467 25.77 20.09 4.18
CA ILE A 467 24.65 20.06 3.23
C ILE A 467 24.96 18.95 2.22
N PRO A 468 24.54 17.70 2.47
CA PRO A 468 24.86 16.59 1.59
C PRO A 468 24.27 16.80 0.19
N ARG A 469 23.03 17.29 0.12
CA ARG A 469 22.28 17.33 -1.14
C ARG A 469 21.50 18.62 -1.33
N VAL A 470 21.41 19.03 -2.58
CA VAL A 470 20.61 20.18 -3.02
C VAL A 470 19.67 19.72 -4.12
N TRP A 471 18.40 20.12 -4.07
CA TRP A 471 17.39 19.68 -5.03
C TRP A 471 17.47 20.44 -6.37
N LYS A 472 16.91 19.87 -7.44
CA LYS A 472 16.96 20.45 -8.80
C LYS A 472 16.30 21.84 -8.89
N ASN A 473 15.31 22.10 -8.05
CA ASN A 473 14.56 23.35 -7.94
C ASN A 473 15.20 24.34 -6.96
N ASN A 474 16.39 24.06 -6.43
CA ASN A 474 17.11 24.98 -5.56
C ASN A 474 17.51 26.26 -6.32
N GLY A 475 17.13 27.41 -5.76
CA GLY A 475 17.46 28.72 -6.31
C GLY A 475 18.50 29.50 -5.50
N ALA A 476 19.11 28.89 -4.48
CA ALA A 476 20.09 29.53 -3.62
C ALA A 476 21.40 29.82 -4.35
N GLU A 477 21.89 31.04 -4.20
CA GLU A 477 23.14 31.52 -4.81
C GLU A 477 24.35 30.80 -4.20
N ASN A 478 24.36 30.65 -2.88
CA ASN A 478 25.38 29.87 -2.17
C ASN A 478 24.74 29.01 -1.06
N PRO A 479 24.34 27.77 -1.38
CA PRO A 479 23.77 26.83 -0.42
C PRO A 479 24.68 26.58 0.79
N LYS A 480 26.01 26.48 0.58
CA LYS A 480 26.98 26.15 1.63
C LYS A 480 27.22 27.28 2.65
N SER A 481 26.59 28.44 2.46
CA SER A 481 26.72 29.60 3.37
C SER A 481 26.16 29.40 4.78
N ILE A 482 25.32 28.37 4.99
CA ILE A 482 24.77 28.01 6.32
C ILE A 482 25.62 26.97 7.06
N VAL A 483 26.62 26.36 6.41
CA VAL A 483 27.49 25.38 7.08
C VAL A 483 28.28 26.08 8.19
N GLY A 484 28.24 25.51 9.40
CA GLY A 484 28.85 26.06 10.61
C GLY A 484 27.95 27.03 11.40
N LYS A 485 26.80 27.44 10.85
CA LYS A 485 25.84 28.32 11.53
C LYS A 485 24.77 27.55 12.29
N THR A 486 24.18 28.22 13.28
CA THR A 486 23.03 27.74 14.02
C THR A 486 21.76 28.25 13.35
N ILE A 487 20.90 27.34 12.88
CA ILE A 487 19.66 27.69 12.18
C ILE A 487 18.43 27.18 12.92
N GLU A 488 17.34 27.93 12.88
CA GLU A 488 16.02 27.49 13.32
C GLU A 488 15.22 26.95 12.13
N VAL A 489 14.62 25.78 12.30
CA VAL A 489 13.78 25.12 11.32
C VAL A 489 12.40 24.91 11.92
N SER A 490 11.37 25.33 11.19
CA SER A 490 9.97 25.26 11.65
C SER A 490 9.11 24.37 10.74
N GLY A 491 7.90 24.03 11.19
CA GLY A 491 6.93 23.27 10.37
C GLY A 491 7.01 21.75 10.52
N VAL A 492 7.63 21.23 11.59
CA VAL A 492 7.62 19.79 11.88
C VAL A 492 6.26 19.38 12.44
N ALA A 493 5.58 18.45 11.78
CA ALA A 493 4.26 17.97 12.17
C ALA A 493 4.08 16.47 11.92
N GLY A 494 3.04 15.88 12.52
CA GLY A 494 2.67 14.49 12.33
C GLY A 494 3.76 13.52 12.81
N LYS A 495 4.03 12.46 12.02
CA LYS A 495 4.98 11.38 12.36
C LYS A 495 6.42 11.83 12.67
N PHE A 496 6.80 13.04 12.26
CA PHE A 496 8.16 13.57 12.48
C PHE A 496 8.32 14.23 13.85
N LEU A 497 7.22 14.56 14.53
CA LEU A 497 7.28 15.02 15.92
C LEU A 497 7.84 13.93 16.84
N ASP A 498 7.54 12.66 16.56
CA ASP A 498 8.07 11.53 17.32
C ASP A 498 9.61 11.48 17.29
N VAL A 499 10.21 11.86 16.16
CA VAL A 499 11.67 11.94 16.01
C VAL A 499 12.22 13.09 16.84
N LEU A 500 11.57 14.27 16.83
CA LEU A 500 11.93 15.37 17.72
C LEU A 500 11.78 15.00 19.19
N VAL A 501 10.76 14.22 19.59
CA VAL A 501 10.58 13.76 20.98
C VAL A 501 11.76 12.91 21.44
N VAL A 502 12.24 11.99 20.59
CA VAL A 502 13.32 11.05 20.91
C VAL A 502 14.72 11.69 20.83
N LEU A 503 14.94 12.65 19.93
CA LEU A 503 16.24 13.32 19.72
C LEU A 503 16.71 14.07 20.97
N ARG A 504 17.99 13.93 21.32
CA ARG A 504 18.60 14.68 22.43
C ARG A 504 19.47 15.83 21.91
N PRO A 505 19.60 16.95 22.66
CA PRO A 505 20.58 17.97 22.33
C PRO A 505 21.99 17.37 22.19
N GLY A 506 22.74 17.82 21.18
CA GLY A 506 24.05 17.29 20.80
C GLY A 506 24.02 16.13 19.78
N GLU A 507 22.86 15.50 19.56
CA GLU A 507 22.74 14.41 18.58
C GLU A 507 22.66 14.95 17.14
N THR A 508 23.26 14.23 16.19
CA THR A 508 23.23 14.57 14.78
C THR A 508 21.90 14.16 14.14
N VAL A 509 21.27 15.09 13.45
CA VAL A 509 20.01 14.92 12.72
C VAL A 509 20.24 15.22 11.25
N GLU A 510 19.65 14.39 10.38
CA GLU A 510 19.57 14.62 8.95
C GLU A 510 18.12 14.92 8.58
N PHE A 511 17.91 16.03 7.88
CA PHE A 511 16.57 16.49 7.56
C PHE A 511 16.50 17.29 6.26
N GLU A 512 15.34 17.25 5.62
CA GLU A 512 15.06 18.10 4.47
C GLU A 512 14.68 19.51 4.91
N CYS A 513 15.17 20.50 4.18
CA CYS A 513 14.95 21.90 4.50
C CYS A 513 14.67 22.72 3.24
N LYS A 514 13.67 23.61 3.32
CA LYS A 514 13.28 24.53 2.26
C LYS A 514 13.14 25.94 2.81
N HIS A 515 13.58 26.93 2.04
CA HIS A 515 13.40 28.34 2.34
C HIS A 515 12.09 28.86 1.74
N ASP A 516 11.15 29.27 2.59
CA ASP A 516 9.80 29.70 2.16
C ASP A 516 9.69 31.22 1.89
N GLY A 517 10.75 31.99 2.12
CA GLY A 517 10.81 33.42 1.82
C GLY A 517 11.32 34.26 2.99
N GLU A 518 10.92 33.90 4.21
CA GLU A 518 11.39 34.54 5.45
C GLU A 518 12.19 33.60 6.36
N ARG A 519 11.91 32.28 6.32
CA ARG A 519 12.47 31.28 7.26
C ARG A 519 12.76 29.96 6.56
N LEU A 520 13.51 29.11 7.26
CA LEU A 520 13.72 27.71 6.89
C LEU A 520 12.61 26.83 7.48
N VAL A 521 12.02 26.02 6.61
CA VAL A 521 10.84 25.19 6.90
C VAL A 521 11.10 23.75 6.50
N PHE A 522 10.60 22.82 7.31
CA PHE A 522 10.59 21.40 7.04
C PHE A 522 9.42 21.02 6.10
N PRO A 523 9.67 20.46 4.90
CA PRO A 523 8.63 20.21 3.91
C PRO A 523 7.82 18.91 4.15
N GLY A 524 8.20 18.04 5.10
CA GLY A 524 7.40 16.86 5.46
C GLY A 524 7.88 15.52 4.88
N GLU A 525 9.08 15.44 4.33
CA GLU A 525 9.54 14.23 3.62
C GLU A 525 10.52 13.37 4.44
N LEU A 526 11.59 13.96 5.00
CA LEU A 526 12.63 13.21 5.71
C LEU A 526 13.23 14.00 6.88
N LEU A 527 13.10 13.47 8.10
CA LEU A 527 13.78 13.94 9.30
C LEU A 527 14.11 12.71 10.17
N ARG A 528 15.40 12.42 10.36
CA ARG A 528 15.89 11.23 11.08
C ARG A 528 17.14 11.52 11.89
N LYS A 529 17.35 10.73 12.95
CA LYS A 529 18.60 10.71 13.70
C LYS A 529 19.66 9.92 12.92
N VAL A 530 20.87 10.47 12.83
CA VAL A 530 22.01 9.82 12.16
C VAL A 530 23.18 9.66 13.13
N ALA A 531 24.17 8.85 12.76
CA ALA A 531 25.41 8.72 13.52
C ALA A 531 26.15 10.08 13.58
N PRO A 532 27.08 10.27 14.55
CA PRO A 532 27.86 11.50 14.63
C PRO A 532 28.54 11.82 13.30
N TYR A 533 28.39 13.07 12.85
CA TYR A 533 28.95 13.53 11.58
C TYR A 533 30.47 13.29 11.51
N LYS A 534 30.92 12.58 10.47
CA LYS A 534 32.33 12.45 10.10
C LYS A 534 32.54 12.98 8.69
N VAL A 535 33.61 13.75 8.50
CA VAL A 535 33.95 14.35 7.20
C VAL A 535 34.17 13.26 6.11
N GLU A 536 34.62 12.08 6.52
CA GLU A 536 34.90 10.93 5.66
C GLU A 536 33.63 10.35 4.99
N ASP A 537 32.47 10.48 5.65
CA ASP A 537 31.19 9.94 5.18
C ASP A 537 30.51 10.86 4.13
N TYR A 538 31.03 12.07 3.93
CA TYR A 538 30.45 13.09 3.04
C TYR A 538 31.50 13.67 2.08
N PRO A 539 31.89 12.93 1.03
CA PRO A 539 32.93 13.35 0.10
C PRO A 539 32.52 14.57 -0.73
N VAL A 540 33.41 15.56 -0.84
CA VAL A 540 33.19 16.79 -1.61
C VAL A 540 33.78 16.66 -3.00
N LEU A 541 32.99 16.99 -4.03
CA LEU A 541 33.45 16.94 -5.41
C LEU A 541 34.38 18.11 -5.77
N PRO A 542 35.51 17.87 -6.47
CA PRO A 542 36.36 18.91 -7.03
C PRO A 542 35.59 19.82 -7.98
N GLU A 543 35.84 21.13 -7.95
CA GLU A 543 35.12 22.08 -8.81
C GLU A 543 35.32 21.78 -10.31
N GLU A 544 36.49 21.29 -10.69
CA GLU A 544 36.82 20.97 -12.08
C GLU A 544 36.05 19.74 -12.60
N PHE A 545 35.63 18.85 -11.71
CA PHE A 545 34.82 17.67 -12.02
C PHE A 545 33.32 17.98 -12.12
N ARG A 546 32.87 19.16 -11.66
CA ARG A 546 31.45 19.51 -11.61
C ARG A 546 30.83 19.64 -13.00
N GLY A 547 29.91 18.73 -13.31
CA GLY A 547 29.21 18.66 -14.58
C GLY A 547 29.60 17.42 -15.40
N PHE A 548 30.33 16.50 -14.77
CA PHE A 548 30.76 15.25 -15.37
C PHE A 548 29.59 14.41 -15.90
N ARG A 549 29.75 13.90 -17.13
CA ARG A 549 28.91 12.88 -17.75
C ARG A 549 29.81 11.83 -18.40
N GLY A 550 29.72 10.60 -17.95
CA GLY A 550 30.60 9.55 -18.43
C GLY A 550 30.63 8.32 -17.53
N GLU A 551 31.53 7.40 -17.84
CA GLU A 551 31.77 6.17 -17.11
C GLU A 551 33.05 6.27 -16.30
N VAL A 552 33.02 5.78 -15.07
CA VAL A 552 34.21 5.62 -14.23
C VAL A 552 34.32 4.20 -13.71
N VAL A 553 35.54 3.79 -13.42
CA VAL A 553 35.83 2.55 -12.69
C VAL A 553 36.23 2.92 -11.27
N GLY A 554 35.61 2.30 -10.28
CA GLY A 554 35.88 2.57 -8.87
C GLY A 554 35.57 1.40 -7.96
N ASP A 555 36.14 1.44 -6.77
CA ASP A 555 35.96 0.43 -5.73
C ASP A 555 34.89 0.88 -4.74
N VAL A 556 33.93 0.03 -4.41
CA VAL A 556 32.86 0.35 -3.45
C VAL A 556 33.42 0.41 -2.04
N VAL A 557 33.39 1.58 -1.41
CA VAL A 557 33.93 1.82 -0.06
C VAL A 557 32.86 1.64 1.01
N GLN A 558 31.65 2.14 0.76
CA GLN A 558 30.55 2.11 1.73
C GLN A 558 29.20 2.05 1.02
N LYS A 559 28.21 1.50 1.73
CA LYS A 559 26.88 1.20 1.22
C LYS A 559 25.84 1.60 2.26
N ASP A 560 24.92 2.50 1.92
CA ASP A 560 23.80 2.90 2.79
C ASP A 560 22.50 2.21 2.37
N PRO A 561 22.03 1.18 3.12
CA PRO A 561 20.86 0.37 2.75
C PRO A 561 19.53 1.12 2.86
N GLU A 562 19.46 2.24 3.58
CA GLU A 562 18.21 3.00 3.74
C GLU A 562 17.96 3.93 2.56
N THR A 563 19.01 4.58 2.06
CA THR A 563 18.94 5.56 0.95
C THR A 563 19.27 4.95 -0.42
N PHE A 564 19.78 3.71 -0.44
CA PHE A 564 20.33 3.06 -1.63
C PHE A 564 21.49 3.85 -2.27
N GLU A 565 22.30 4.51 -1.45
CA GLU A 565 23.48 5.27 -1.89
C GLU A 565 24.77 4.46 -1.71
N LEU A 566 25.75 4.70 -2.59
CA LEU A 566 27.08 4.08 -2.55
C LEU A 566 28.16 5.15 -2.50
N ILE A 567 29.14 4.96 -1.62
CA ILE A 567 30.39 5.73 -1.68
C ILE A 567 31.40 4.86 -2.41
N ILE A 568 31.97 5.39 -3.50
CA ILE A 568 32.96 4.70 -4.31
C ILE A 568 34.25 5.51 -4.35
N LYS A 569 35.40 4.83 -4.36
CA LYS A 569 36.70 5.42 -4.63
C LYS A 569 37.04 5.25 -6.09
N VAL A 570 37.18 6.35 -6.83
CA VAL A 570 37.42 6.28 -8.27
C VAL A 570 38.87 5.84 -8.53
N ALA A 571 39.02 4.76 -9.30
CA ALA A 571 40.31 4.27 -9.75
C ALA A 571 40.75 4.97 -11.03
N LYS A 572 39.84 5.10 -12.01
CA LYS A 572 40.09 5.83 -13.26
C LYS A 572 38.80 6.27 -13.95
N VAL A 573 38.88 7.30 -14.80
CA VAL A 573 37.80 7.64 -15.73
C VAL A 573 37.90 6.73 -16.96
N ALA A 574 36.81 6.02 -17.29
CA ALA A 574 36.79 5.08 -18.42
C ALA A 574 36.42 5.76 -19.74
N LYS A 575 35.36 6.57 -19.73
CA LYS A 575 34.83 7.22 -20.93
C LYS A 575 34.07 8.49 -20.56
N THR A 576 34.15 9.53 -21.38
CA THR A 576 33.28 10.71 -21.28
C THR A 576 32.18 10.65 -22.33
N TRP A 577 30.98 11.11 -22.01
CA TRP A 577 29.84 11.15 -22.93
C TRP A 577 29.72 12.52 -23.63
N ASN A 578 28.85 12.58 -24.65
CA ASN A 578 28.46 13.83 -25.28
C ASN A 578 27.80 14.77 -24.25
N GLU A 579 28.04 16.09 -24.36
CA GLU A 579 27.62 17.11 -23.38
C GLU A 579 28.25 17.00 -21.99
N ASN A 580 29.45 16.42 -21.88
CA ASN A 580 30.23 16.48 -20.64
C ASN A 580 30.64 17.94 -20.32
N GLY A 581 30.23 18.43 -19.15
CA GLY A 581 30.47 19.81 -18.71
C GLY A 581 31.58 19.97 -17.67
N ALA A 582 32.33 18.91 -17.36
CA ALA A 582 33.48 18.95 -16.46
C ALA A 582 34.68 19.63 -17.15
N LYS A 583 35.37 20.53 -16.45
CA LYS A 583 36.58 21.20 -16.94
C LYS A 583 37.78 20.24 -16.98
N ASN A 584 37.88 19.38 -15.97
CA ASN A 584 38.91 18.35 -15.86
C ASN A 584 38.31 17.05 -15.29
N PRO A 585 37.94 16.09 -16.16
CA PRO A 585 37.37 14.81 -15.75
C PRO A 585 38.28 13.97 -14.85
N GLU A 586 39.59 14.02 -15.05
CA GLU A 586 40.58 13.18 -14.33
C GLU A 586 40.83 13.68 -12.89
N SER A 587 40.38 14.89 -12.55
CA SER A 587 40.56 15.48 -11.20
C SER A 587 39.90 14.69 -10.04
N ILE A 588 39.04 13.72 -10.37
CA ILE A 588 38.36 12.83 -9.43
C ILE A 588 39.14 11.53 -9.15
N GLU A 589 40.16 11.21 -9.94
CA GLU A 589 40.91 9.96 -9.77
C GLU A 589 41.58 9.89 -8.40
N GLY A 590 41.47 8.74 -7.75
CA GLY A 590 41.94 8.51 -6.37
C GLY A 590 41.05 9.09 -5.28
N LYS A 591 40.02 9.89 -5.61
CA LYS A 591 39.08 10.48 -4.64
C LYS A 591 37.81 9.64 -4.48
N THR A 592 37.11 9.85 -3.37
CA THR A 592 35.80 9.27 -3.11
C THR A 592 34.70 10.17 -3.63
N LEU A 593 33.61 9.57 -4.09
CA LEU A 593 32.39 10.27 -4.47
C LEU A 593 31.16 9.49 -4.02
N MET A 594 30.05 10.21 -3.86
CA MET A 594 28.77 9.64 -3.47
C MET A 594 27.86 9.46 -4.69
N LEU A 595 27.37 8.25 -4.86
CA LEU A 595 26.61 7.79 -6.01
C LEU A 595 25.18 7.43 -5.59
N ALA A 596 24.22 8.18 -6.10
CA ALA A 596 22.79 8.03 -5.86
C ALA A 596 22.07 7.53 -7.13
N GLY A 597 20.79 7.14 -7.00
CA GLY A 597 19.95 6.76 -8.15
C GLY A 597 19.73 5.25 -8.33
N PHE A 598 20.10 4.43 -7.35
CA PHE A 598 19.81 2.99 -7.35
C PHE A 598 18.35 2.64 -7.01
N TRP A 599 17.50 3.64 -6.75
CA TRP A 599 16.09 3.44 -6.37
C TRP A 599 15.28 2.66 -7.43
N ASN A 600 15.57 2.89 -8.71
CA ASN A 600 14.98 2.18 -9.85
C ASN A 600 15.77 0.92 -10.26
N ARG A 601 16.88 0.63 -9.58
CA ARG A 601 17.84 -0.45 -9.89
C ARG A 601 18.24 -1.21 -8.62
N ARG A 602 17.25 -1.55 -7.79
CA ARG A 602 17.45 -2.16 -6.46
C ARG A 602 18.21 -3.49 -6.54
N GLU A 603 17.94 -4.29 -7.57
CA GLU A 603 18.63 -5.56 -7.80
C GLU A 603 20.13 -5.38 -8.01
N ALA A 604 20.54 -4.42 -8.85
CA ALA A 604 21.95 -4.09 -9.06
C ALA A 604 22.62 -3.64 -7.76
N TYR A 605 21.94 -2.81 -6.97
CA TYR A 605 22.46 -2.40 -5.66
C TYR A 605 22.59 -3.58 -4.68
N HIS A 606 21.62 -4.48 -4.59
CA HIS A 606 21.68 -5.63 -3.69
C HIS A 606 22.80 -6.60 -4.06
N ASN A 607 23.12 -6.73 -5.35
CA ASN A 607 24.18 -7.62 -5.84
C ASN A 607 25.61 -7.09 -5.60
N LEU A 608 25.78 -5.80 -5.27
CA LEU A 608 27.07 -5.18 -4.99
C LEU A 608 27.46 -5.30 -3.51
N LYS A 609 28.71 -5.65 -3.26
CA LYS A 609 29.32 -5.71 -1.93
C LYS A 609 30.37 -4.62 -1.74
N VAL A 610 30.61 -4.23 -0.49
CA VAL A 610 31.74 -3.36 -0.14
C VAL A 610 33.04 -4.08 -0.52
N GLY A 611 33.92 -3.39 -1.24
CA GLY A 611 35.15 -3.93 -1.81
C GLY A 611 35.04 -4.37 -3.28
N ASP A 612 33.84 -4.39 -3.87
CA ASP A 612 33.68 -4.73 -5.29
C ASP A 612 34.20 -3.60 -6.19
N ARG A 613 34.97 -3.95 -7.22
CA ARG A 613 35.34 -3.03 -8.29
C ARG A 613 34.23 -2.96 -9.32
N ILE A 614 33.73 -1.76 -9.59
CA ILE A 614 32.61 -1.53 -10.49
C ILE A 614 32.94 -0.52 -11.58
N GLN A 615 32.36 -0.72 -12.76
CA GLN A 615 32.27 0.29 -13.81
C GLN A 615 30.83 0.82 -13.83
N VAL A 616 30.68 2.13 -13.73
CA VAL A 616 29.38 2.77 -13.65
C VAL A 616 29.31 4.03 -14.50
N GLY A 617 28.25 4.13 -15.31
CA GLY A 617 27.89 5.34 -16.04
C GLY A 617 27.14 6.32 -15.15
N MET A 618 27.69 7.51 -14.95
CA MET A 618 27.18 8.52 -14.03
C MET A 618 27.02 9.90 -14.68
N GLN A 619 26.09 10.66 -14.14
CA GLN A 619 25.79 12.02 -14.56
C GLN A 619 25.68 12.93 -13.34
N HIS A 620 26.37 14.07 -13.37
CA HIS A 620 26.24 15.10 -12.36
C HIS A 620 25.04 16.01 -12.66
N ILE A 621 23.94 15.79 -11.95
CA ILE A 621 22.70 16.56 -12.09
C ILE A 621 22.70 17.69 -11.05
N GLY A 622 23.09 18.89 -11.50
CA GLY A 622 23.11 20.11 -10.68
C GLY A 622 24.52 20.41 -10.14
N ARG A 623 25.15 21.46 -10.68
CA ARG A 623 26.55 21.82 -10.36
C ARG A 623 26.81 22.14 -8.88
N GLN A 624 25.77 22.49 -8.12
CA GLN A 624 25.87 22.85 -6.70
C GLN A 624 25.76 21.63 -5.75
N SER A 625 25.43 20.43 -6.26
CA SER A 625 25.35 19.18 -5.47
C SER A 625 26.71 18.49 -5.38
N ASP A 626 26.89 17.63 -4.38
CA ASP A 626 28.03 16.71 -4.27
C ASP A 626 27.65 15.24 -4.60
N HIS A 627 26.37 14.98 -4.94
CA HIS A 627 25.90 13.67 -5.41
C HIS A 627 25.97 13.52 -6.93
N LEU A 628 26.39 12.35 -7.40
CA LEU A 628 26.22 11.92 -8.79
C LEU A 628 25.09 10.91 -8.92
N THR A 629 24.37 10.97 -10.04
CA THR A 629 23.27 10.05 -10.33
C THR A 629 23.75 8.98 -11.31
N VAL A 630 23.41 7.72 -11.04
CA VAL A 630 23.61 6.63 -12.01
C VAL A 630 22.74 6.86 -13.24
N ALA A 631 23.36 7.00 -14.40
CA ALA A 631 22.69 7.24 -15.68
C ALA A 631 22.66 5.96 -16.54
N GLU A 632 23.77 5.25 -16.65
CA GLU A 632 23.88 3.96 -17.38
C GLU A 632 24.31 2.83 -16.43
N GLY A 633 24.20 1.57 -16.84
CA GLY A 633 24.29 0.38 -15.98
C GLY A 633 25.52 0.32 -15.05
N VAL A 634 25.46 -0.57 -14.04
CA VAL A 634 26.60 -0.87 -13.15
C VAL A 634 27.07 -2.29 -13.41
N ARG A 635 28.36 -2.44 -13.74
CA ARG A 635 29.00 -3.74 -14.02
C ARG A 635 30.11 -3.98 -13.02
N LYS A 636 30.27 -5.23 -12.56
CA LYS A 636 31.43 -5.63 -11.76
C LYS A 636 32.60 -5.92 -12.68
N VAL A 637 33.78 -5.40 -12.35
CA VAL A 637 35.02 -5.61 -13.11
C VAL A 637 35.86 -6.61 -12.31
N ASP A 638 35.98 -7.85 -12.81
CA ASP A 638 36.80 -8.86 -12.16
C ASP A 638 38.29 -8.51 -12.28
N SER A 639 39.01 -8.58 -11.16
CA SER A 639 40.40 -8.14 -11.00
C SER A 639 41.43 -9.13 -11.58
N LEU A 640 41.16 -9.69 -12.76
CA LEU A 640 42.08 -10.55 -13.51
C LEU A 640 41.98 -10.24 -15.00
N THR A 641 42.64 -9.16 -15.43
CA THR A 641 43.43 -9.14 -16.67
C THR A 641 44.22 -7.83 -16.76
N SER A 642 45.53 -7.98 -16.58
CA SER A 642 46.54 -7.03 -17.05
C SER A 642 47.03 -7.49 -18.43
N ALA A 643 47.01 -6.53 -19.38
CA ALA A 643 47.73 -6.45 -20.66
C ALA A 643 47.11 -7.13 -21.92
N PRO A 644 47.46 -6.68 -23.15
CA PRO A 644 47.96 -5.38 -23.61
C PRO A 644 47.12 -4.77 -24.76
N ASP A 645 47.49 -3.57 -25.20
CA ASP A 645 47.03 -2.92 -26.43
C ASP A 645 47.11 -3.85 -27.65
N ALA A 646 45.96 -4.20 -28.22
CA ALA A 646 45.74 -4.47 -29.64
C ALA A 646 44.37 -5.14 -29.83
N GLU A 647 43.34 -4.35 -30.11
CA GLU A 647 42.43 -4.72 -31.18
C GLU A 647 41.97 -3.46 -31.89
N MET A 648 42.61 -3.32 -33.05
CA MET A 648 42.41 -2.37 -34.11
C MET A 648 40.93 -2.01 -34.29
N GLU A 649 40.68 -0.73 -34.38
CA GLU A 649 39.50 -0.11 -34.98
C GLU A 649 38.97 -0.95 -36.16
N ALA A 650 37.90 -1.70 -35.91
CA ALA A 650 36.98 -2.07 -36.97
C ALA A 650 35.86 -1.02 -36.90
N PRO A 651 35.71 -0.13 -37.90
CA PRO A 651 34.52 0.68 -37.97
C PRO A 651 33.34 -0.29 -38.11
N GLU A 652 32.44 -0.31 -37.13
CA GLU A 652 31.16 -0.99 -37.32
C GLU A 652 30.57 -0.49 -38.65
N PRO A 653 30.09 -1.39 -39.52
CA PRO A 653 29.56 -0.97 -40.80
C PRO A 653 28.35 -0.10 -40.50
N LYS A 654 28.50 1.23 -40.59
CA LYS A 654 27.38 2.15 -40.67
C LYS A 654 26.65 1.81 -41.97
N MET A 655 25.70 0.89 -41.88
CA MET A 655 24.81 0.52 -42.97
C MET A 655 24.25 1.83 -43.56
N GLU A 656 24.42 2.01 -44.86
CA GLU A 656 23.87 3.17 -45.55
C GLU A 656 22.37 3.25 -45.26
N ARG A 657 21.97 4.35 -44.60
CA ARG A 657 20.57 4.62 -44.30
C ARG A 657 19.75 4.56 -45.56
N THR A 658 18.84 3.59 -45.63
CA THR A 658 17.96 3.47 -46.78
C THR A 658 16.89 4.59 -46.74
N ASP A 659 16.46 5.08 -47.91
CA ASP A 659 15.47 6.17 -48.03
C ASP A 659 14.14 5.92 -47.28
N GLY A 660 13.85 4.66 -46.94
CA GLY A 660 12.68 4.26 -46.16
C GLY A 660 12.83 4.38 -44.64
N GLN A 661 14.06 4.47 -44.13
CA GLN A 661 14.35 4.53 -42.69
C GLN A 661 14.34 5.95 -42.15
N ARG A 662 14.84 6.91 -42.94
CA ARG A 662 15.02 8.30 -42.50
C ARG A 662 13.68 8.98 -42.21
N GLY A 663 13.49 9.39 -40.97
CA GLY A 663 12.27 10.04 -40.49
C GLY A 663 11.05 9.10 -40.49
N PHE A 664 11.28 7.79 -40.45
CA PHE A 664 10.21 6.80 -40.32
C PHE A 664 9.47 6.97 -39.00
N ARG A 665 8.15 7.04 -39.07
CA ARG A 665 7.24 7.08 -37.90
C ARG A 665 6.05 6.19 -38.18
N GLY A 666 5.98 5.04 -37.51
CA GLY A 666 4.95 4.05 -37.80
C GLY A 666 5.06 2.80 -36.94
N LEU A 667 4.38 1.74 -37.36
CA LEU A 667 4.44 0.42 -36.73
C LEU A 667 5.29 -0.50 -37.62
N LEU A 668 6.22 -1.22 -37.02
CA LEU A 668 7.02 -2.25 -37.68
C LEU A 668 6.74 -3.60 -37.06
N VAL A 669 6.72 -4.64 -37.89
CA VAL A 669 6.63 -6.04 -37.48
C VAL A 669 7.80 -6.78 -38.09
N GLY A 670 8.50 -7.56 -37.29
CA GLY A 670 9.64 -8.32 -37.78
C GLY A 670 10.19 -9.35 -36.82
N LYS A 671 10.99 -10.27 -37.35
CA LYS A 671 11.68 -11.31 -36.58
C LYS A 671 12.87 -10.74 -35.84
N LEU A 672 12.94 -11.02 -34.54
CA LEU A 672 14.03 -10.64 -33.66
C LEU A 672 15.31 -11.40 -34.03
N THR A 673 16.38 -10.69 -34.40
CA THR A 673 17.68 -11.28 -34.74
C THR A 673 18.70 -11.12 -33.62
N ALA A 674 18.69 -9.99 -32.91
CA ALA A 674 19.56 -9.71 -31.77
C ALA A 674 18.81 -8.93 -30.68
N LYS A 675 19.16 -9.13 -29.42
CA LYS A 675 18.63 -8.36 -28.29
C LYS A 675 19.67 -8.14 -27.20
N ASP A 676 19.65 -6.96 -26.61
CA ASP A 676 20.32 -6.61 -25.36
C ASP A 676 19.27 -6.02 -24.42
N SER A 677 18.82 -6.84 -23.46
CA SER A 677 17.80 -6.45 -22.50
C SER A 677 18.28 -5.47 -21.44
N GLU A 678 19.60 -5.36 -21.21
CA GLU A 678 20.16 -4.40 -20.24
C GLU A 678 20.20 -2.99 -20.82
N ARG A 679 20.53 -2.90 -22.12
CA ARG A 679 20.56 -1.63 -22.86
C ARG A 679 19.20 -1.23 -23.44
N GLY A 680 18.23 -2.15 -23.47
CA GLY A 680 16.93 -1.92 -24.10
C GLY A 680 17.05 -1.72 -25.61
N THR A 681 17.98 -2.44 -26.25
CA THR A 681 18.27 -2.38 -27.68
C THR A 681 18.03 -3.74 -28.33
N PHE A 682 17.53 -3.75 -29.56
CA PHE A 682 17.31 -4.98 -30.31
C PHE A 682 17.28 -4.73 -31.81
N SER A 683 17.56 -5.77 -32.57
CA SER A 683 17.55 -5.75 -34.04
C SER A 683 16.46 -6.69 -34.55
N ILE A 684 15.69 -6.24 -35.54
CA ILE A 684 14.71 -7.08 -36.23
C ILE A 684 14.96 -7.10 -37.74
N VAL A 685 14.59 -8.20 -38.39
CA VAL A 685 14.34 -8.22 -39.84
C VAL A 685 12.87 -7.89 -40.06
N VAL A 686 12.57 -6.78 -40.73
CA VAL A 686 11.21 -6.29 -40.92
C VAL A 686 10.46 -7.21 -41.89
N ASP A 687 9.40 -7.85 -41.42
CA ASP A 687 8.52 -8.69 -42.23
C ASP A 687 7.36 -7.86 -42.81
N ALA A 688 6.87 -6.85 -42.07
CA ALA A 688 5.77 -6.00 -42.50
C ALA A 688 5.82 -4.59 -41.92
N VAL A 689 5.17 -3.65 -42.61
CA VAL A 689 4.94 -2.27 -42.16
C VAL A 689 3.42 -2.04 -42.06
N PRO A 690 2.76 -2.42 -40.95
CA PRO A 690 1.30 -2.36 -40.86
C PRO A 690 0.73 -0.94 -40.89
N ARG A 691 1.51 0.04 -40.43
CA ARG A 691 1.00 1.40 -40.25
C ARG A 691 2.10 2.44 -40.36
N VAL A 692 1.75 3.56 -40.95
CA VAL A 692 2.58 4.77 -41.01
C VAL A 692 1.78 5.91 -40.37
N TRP A 693 2.39 6.72 -39.53
CA TRP A 693 1.73 7.84 -38.85
C TRP A 693 1.71 9.10 -39.70
N ARG A 694 0.80 10.04 -39.41
CA ARG A 694 0.62 11.28 -40.21
C ARG A 694 1.85 12.17 -40.26
N ASN A 695 2.70 12.12 -39.24
CA ASN A 695 3.93 12.90 -39.14
C ASN A 695 5.17 12.17 -39.65
N ASN A 696 5.00 11.08 -40.41
CA ASN A 696 6.08 10.34 -41.04
C ASN A 696 6.75 11.16 -42.15
N GLN A 697 8.07 11.22 -42.13
CA GLN A 697 8.87 11.95 -43.11
C GLN A 697 9.60 11.02 -44.10
N ALA A 698 9.54 9.70 -43.89
CA ALA A 698 10.13 8.71 -44.79
C ALA A 698 9.44 8.70 -46.16
N ARG A 699 10.23 8.76 -47.24
CA ARG A 699 9.75 8.81 -48.63
C ARG A 699 9.21 7.47 -49.12
N ASN A 700 9.83 6.36 -48.71
CA ASN A 700 9.39 5.00 -49.06
C ASN A 700 9.37 4.07 -47.82
N PRO A 701 8.34 4.18 -46.95
CA PRO A 701 8.24 3.40 -45.72
C PRO A 701 8.27 1.87 -45.93
N LYS A 702 7.65 1.38 -47.03
CA LYS A 702 7.63 -0.06 -47.36
C LYS A 702 8.97 -0.61 -47.84
N GLY A 703 9.91 0.27 -48.21
CA GLY A 703 11.28 -0.12 -48.57
C GLY A 703 12.11 -0.68 -47.40
N LEU A 704 11.56 -0.73 -46.19
CA LEU A 704 12.13 -1.39 -45.01
C LEU A 704 11.85 -2.89 -44.97
N ILE A 705 10.84 -3.39 -45.69
CA ILE A 705 10.49 -4.82 -45.69
C ILE A 705 11.68 -5.64 -46.21
N GLY A 706 12.05 -6.68 -45.47
CA GLY A 706 13.20 -7.55 -45.73
C GLY A 706 14.55 -6.98 -45.25
N LYS A 707 14.59 -5.79 -44.64
CA LYS A 707 15.83 -5.20 -44.11
C LYS A 707 15.95 -5.37 -42.61
N THR A 708 17.20 -5.36 -42.14
CA THR A 708 17.51 -5.34 -40.71
C THR A 708 17.41 -3.91 -40.20
N VAL A 709 16.72 -3.73 -39.07
CA VAL A 709 16.50 -2.44 -38.42
C VAL A 709 16.89 -2.57 -36.95
N ASP A 710 17.78 -1.69 -36.52
CA ASP A 710 18.20 -1.57 -35.13
C ASP A 710 17.30 -0.58 -34.38
N ALA A 711 16.78 -1.04 -33.25
CA ALA A 711 15.86 -0.32 -32.40
C ALA A 711 16.42 -0.14 -30.98
N SER A 712 16.23 1.05 -30.42
CA SER A 712 16.73 1.42 -29.09
C SER A 712 15.72 2.23 -28.28
N GLY A 713 16.01 2.46 -26.99
CA GLY A 713 15.17 3.30 -26.13
C GLY A 713 13.88 2.64 -25.67
N VAL A 714 13.87 1.31 -25.48
CA VAL A 714 12.73 0.59 -24.91
C VAL A 714 12.43 1.13 -23.50
N HIS A 715 11.22 1.65 -23.30
CA HIS A 715 10.79 2.17 -22.00
C HIS A 715 10.64 1.04 -20.97
N SER A 716 10.81 1.34 -19.68
CA SER A 716 10.91 0.34 -18.60
C SER A 716 9.69 -0.59 -18.48
N ASN A 717 8.50 -0.09 -18.80
CA ASN A 717 7.24 -0.82 -18.85
C ASN A 717 7.12 -1.80 -20.04
N LEU A 718 8.01 -1.70 -21.04
CA LEU A 718 8.04 -2.54 -22.23
C LEU A 718 9.23 -3.52 -22.23
N LEU A 719 10.18 -3.35 -21.29
CA LEU A 719 11.36 -4.22 -21.17
C LEU A 719 10.99 -5.68 -20.91
N ASP A 720 9.92 -5.93 -20.15
CA ASP A 720 9.44 -7.29 -19.86
C ASP A 720 9.18 -8.09 -21.15
N THR A 721 8.62 -7.44 -22.18
CA THR A 721 8.39 -8.07 -23.48
C THR A 721 9.72 -8.48 -24.13
N LEU A 722 10.74 -7.63 -24.07
CA LEU A 722 12.06 -7.90 -24.65
C LEU A 722 12.83 -8.97 -23.86
N VAL A 723 12.68 -8.98 -22.52
CA VAL A 723 13.26 -10.01 -21.64
C VAL A 723 12.68 -11.38 -21.98
N VAL A 724 11.36 -11.47 -22.15
CA VAL A 724 10.65 -12.73 -22.45
C VAL A 724 10.82 -13.19 -23.91
N ALA A 725 10.95 -12.28 -24.88
CA ALA A 725 11.08 -12.62 -26.29
C ALA A 725 12.37 -13.38 -26.60
N ARG A 726 12.31 -14.41 -27.43
CA ARG A 726 13.48 -15.18 -27.88
C ARG A 726 13.91 -14.73 -29.26
N ILE A 727 15.20 -14.85 -29.58
CA ILE A 727 15.69 -14.67 -30.94
C ILE A 727 14.90 -15.61 -31.87
N GLY A 728 14.37 -15.06 -32.96
CA GLY A 728 13.46 -15.73 -33.89
C GLY A 728 11.97 -15.44 -33.67
N ASP A 729 11.58 -14.87 -32.52
CA ASP A 729 10.20 -14.43 -32.29
C ASP A 729 9.87 -13.20 -33.14
N THR A 730 8.62 -13.10 -33.61
CA THR A 730 8.12 -11.92 -34.32
C THR A 730 7.63 -10.88 -33.31
N LEU A 731 8.17 -9.67 -33.40
CA LEU A 731 7.81 -8.54 -32.58
C LEU A 731 7.10 -7.48 -33.42
N GLU A 732 6.11 -6.84 -32.81
CA GLU A 732 5.45 -5.65 -33.33
C GLU A 732 5.74 -4.48 -32.38
N PHE A 733 6.24 -3.36 -32.93
CA PHE A 733 6.54 -2.18 -32.14
C PHE A 733 6.35 -0.87 -32.89
N GLY A 734 6.09 0.18 -32.13
CA GLY A 734 6.06 1.56 -32.63
C GLY A 734 7.49 2.04 -32.89
N ALA A 735 7.80 2.39 -34.12
CA ALA A 735 9.10 2.82 -34.58
C ALA A 735 9.12 4.34 -34.84
N LEU A 736 10.04 5.04 -34.18
CA LEU A 736 10.24 6.48 -34.25
C LEU A 736 11.70 6.82 -34.59
N ASP A 737 11.98 7.20 -35.84
CA ASP A 737 13.29 7.75 -36.21
C ASP A 737 13.33 9.26 -35.97
N ASN A 738 14.31 9.69 -35.16
CA ASN A 738 14.60 11.11 -34.87
C ASN A 738 15.82 11.63 -35.66
N GLY A 739 16.42 10.82 -36.52
CA GLY A 739 17.58 11.22 -37.33
C GLY A 739 18.94 10.94 -36.68
N GLU A 740 18.98 10.26 -35.52
CA GLU A 740 20.20 9.98 -34.74
C GLU A 740 20.93 8.69 -35.14
N GLY A 741 20.30 7.75 -35.86
CA GLY A 741 20.97 6.54 -36.35
C GLY A 741 20.13 5.29 -36.17
N GLU A 742 19.41 5.27 -35.05
CA GLU A 742 18.63 4.13 -34.58
C GLU A 742 17.15 4.51 -34.49
N ILE A 743 16.28 3.51 -34.67
CA ILE A 743 14.84 3.70 -34.50
C ILE A 743 14.52 3.63 -33.00
N ARG A 744 13.93 4.68 -32.43
CA ARG A 744 13.44 4.60 -31.06
C ARG A 744 12.13 3.83 -30.98
N VAL A 745 12.01 3.03 -29.93
CA VAL A 745 10.77 2.31 -29.62
C VAL A 745 9.79 3.25 -28.94
N GLY A 746 8.60 3.35 -29.52
CA GLY A 746 7.47 4.14 -29.01
C GLY A 746 6.70 3.41 -27.91
N GLU A 747 5.43 3.77 -27.75
CA GLU A 747 4.57 3.29 -26.65
C GLU A 747 4.14 1.81 -26.77
N VAL A 748 4.45 1.14 -27.89
CA VAL A 748 4.01 -0.23 -28.18
C VAL A 748 5.21 -1.11 -28.47
N LEU A 749 5.32 -2.22 -27.74
CA LEU A 749 6.22 -3.35 -28.03
C LEU A 749 5.54 -4.63 -27.55
N ARG A 750 5.19 -5.52 -28.48
CA ARG A 750 4.52 -6.80 -28.19
C ARG A 750 5.03 -7.93 -29.06
N LYS A 751 5.00 -9.16 -28.52
CA LYS A 751 5.20 -10.38 -29.29
C LYS A 751 3.93 -10.70 -30.08
N VAL A 752 4.06 -10.97 -31.37
CA VAL A 752 2.97 -11.36 -32.28
C VAL A 752 3.26 -12.70 -32.93
N ALA A 753 2.24 -13.31 -33.54
CA ALA A 753 2.43 -14.50 -34.36
C ALA A 753 3.30 -14.15 -35.59
N PRO A 754 4.01 -15.13 -36.18
CA PRO A 754 4.71 -14.94 -37.45
C PRO A 754 3.77 -14.40 -38.52
N VAL A 755 4.23 -13.40 -39.30
CA VAL A 755 3.42 -12.77 -40.34
C VAL A 755 3.18 -13.76 -41.48
N GLU A 756 1.91 -14.06 -41.77
CA GLU A 756 1.52 -14.87 -42.92
C GLU A 756 1.09 -13.99 -44.13
N PRO A 757 1.23 -14.48 -45.38
CA PRO A 757 0.75 -13.77 -46.56
C PRO A 757 -0.75 -13.45 -46.45
N GLY A 758 -1.10 -12.17 -46.35
CA GLY A 758 -2.48 -11.69 -46.22
C GLY A 758 -2.85 -11.13 -44.83
N ASP A 759 -1.98 -11.24 -43.82
CA ASP A 759 -2.23 -10.66 -42.49
C ASP A 759 -2.38 -9.13 -42.51
N TYR A 760 -1.69 -8.47 -43.44
CA TYR A 760 -1.73 -7.03 -43.65
C TYR A 760 -2.11 -6.76 -45.11
N PRO A 761 -3.42 -6.67 -45.42
CA PRO A 761 -3.89 -6.51 -46.79
C PRO A 761 -3.55 -5.13 -47.36
N GLU A 762 -3.05 -5.09 -48.60
CA GLU A 762 -2.68 -3.85 -49.28
C GLU A 762 -3.87 -3.20 -49.99
N LEU A 763 -3.94 -1.87 -49.96
CA LEU A 763 -4.97 -1.13 -50.68
C LEU A 763 -4.64 -1.01 -52.18
N PRO A 764 -5.62 -1.24 -53.08
CA PRO A 764 -5.45 -0.99 -54.51
C PRO A 764 -5.04 0.47 -54.78
N GLU A 765 -4.08 0.69 -55.69
CA GLU A 765 -3.61 2.04 -56.02
C GLU A 765 -4.73 2.96 -56.51
N ALA A 766 -5.69 2.42 -57.26
CA ALA A 766 -6.84 3.17 -57.76
C ALA A 766 -7.80 3.64 -56.65
N PHE A 767 -7.75 3.02 -55.47
CA PHE A 767 -8.58 3.36 -54.31
C PHE A 767 -7.93 4.41 -53.38
N ARG A 768 -6.63 4.67 -53.51
CA ARG A 768 -5.92 5.61 -52.62
C ARG A 768 -6.51 7.02 -52.70
N GLY A 769 -6.64 7.70 -51.56
CA GLY A 769 -7.32 9.00 -51.46
C GLY A 769 -8.85 8.91 -51.41
N PHE A 770 -9.41 7.74 -51.12
CA PHE A 770 -10.85 7.56 -50.95
C PHE A 770 -11.40 8.38 -49.77
N LYS A 771 -12.55 9.02 -50.00
CA LYS A 771 -13.35 9.67 -48.95
C LYS A 771 -14.83 9.45 -49.23
N GLY A 772 -15.53 8.73 -48.35
CA GLY A 772 -16.92 8.39 -48.56
C GLY A 772 -17.46 7.38 -47.55
N LEU A 773 -18.61 6.81 -47.89
CA LEU A 773 -19.34 5.86 -47.06
C LEU A 773 -19.23 4.45 -47.65
N LEU A 774 -18.75 3.51 -46.84
CA LEU A 774 -18.56 2.11 -47.22
C LEU A 774 -19.50 1.21 -46.40
N LYS A 775 -19.79 0.03 -46.96
CA LYS A 775 -20.47 -1.06 -46.27
C LYS A 775 -19.55 -2.27 -46.24
N GLY A 776 -19.38 -2.90 -45.08
CA GLY A 776 -18.52 -4.07 -44.94
C GLY A 776 -18.84 -4.91 -43.73
N LYS A 777 -18.35 -6.15 -43.74
CA LYS A 777 -18.51 -7.15 -42.68
C LYS A 777 -17.28 -7.17 -41.79
N VAL A 778 -17.46 -7.13 -40.47
CA VAL A 778 -16.35 -7.22 -39.51
C VAL A 778 -15.81 -8.65 -39.50
N VAL A 779 -14.53 -8.82 -39.82
CA VAL A 779 -13.83 -10.12 -39.88
C VAL A 779 -13.11 -10.40 -38.57
N LYS A 780 -12.39 -9.42 -38.03
CA LYS A 780 -11.59 -9.58 -36.80
C LYS A 780 -11.45 -8.26 -36.05
N LYS A 781 -11.36 -8.32 -34.73
CA LYS A 781 -11.17 -7.16 -33.84
C LYS A 781 -9.81 -7.16 -33.13
N ASP A 782 -9.10 -6.02 -33.12
CA ASP A 782 -7.92 -5.81 -32.25
C ASP A 782 -8.26 -4.81 -31.14
N ASP A 783 -8.60 -5.34 -29.96
CA ASP A 783 -9.02 -4.54 -28.81
C ASP A 783 -7.90 -3.63 -28.25
N LYS A 784 -6.63 -3.98 -28.47
CA LYS A 784 -5.50 -3.18 -27.96
C LYS A 784 -5.27 -1.94 -28.82
N MET A 785 -5.42 -2.07 -30.14
CA MET A 785 -5.23 -0.98 -31.09
C MET A 785 -6.52 -0.24 -31.45
N LEU A 786 -7.68 -0.75 -31.00
CA LEU A 786 -9.01 -0.29 -31.38
C LEU A 786 -9.20 -0.27 -32.92
N ASP A 787 -8.70 -1.32 -33.59
CA ASP A 787 -8.73 -1.47 -35.04
C ASP A 787 -9.63 -2.67 -35.43
N LEU A 788 -10.32 -2.56 -36.57
CA LEU A 788 -11.19 -3.63 -37.12
C LEU A 788 -10.67 -4.09 -38.48
N LYS A 789 -10.53 -5.40 -38.69
CA LYS A 789 -10.39 -5.97 -40.03
C LYS A 789 -11.79 -6.15 -40.62
N ILE A 790 -12.05 -5.54 -41.77
CA ILE A 790 -13.37 -5.52 -42.40
C ILE A 790 -13.25 -5.98 -43.84
N GLU A 791 -14.14 -6.85 -44.29
CA GLU A 791 -14.33 -7.18 -45.70
C GLU A 791 -15.34 -6.21 -46.32
N VAL A 792 -14.90 -5.41 -47.29
CA VAL A 792 -15.76 -4.37 -47.89
C VAL A 792 -16.73 -5.02 -48.88
N THR A 793 -18.03 -4.95 -48.58
CA THR A 793 -19.10 -5.53 -49.41
C THR A 793 -19.65 -4.56 -50.45
N GLY A 794 -19.45 -3.24 -50.27
CA GLY A 794 -19.93 -2.25 -51.24
C GLY A 794 -19.57 -0.81 -50.88
N VAL A 795 -19.62 0.07 -51.89
CA VAL A 795 -19.49 1.52 -51.75
C VAL A 795 -20.89 2.13 -51.77
N VAL A 796 -21.26 2.88 -50.72
CA VAL A 796 -22.61 3.47 -50.62
C VAL A 796 -22.67 4.84 -51.29
N ARG A 797 -21.70 5.71 -51.00
CA ARG A 797 -21.57 7.05 -51.62
C ARG A 797 -20.16 7.59 -51.46
N THR A 798 -19.73 8.45 -52.37
CA THR A 798 -18.48 9.23 -52.27
C THR A 798 -18.74 10.66 -51.82
N PHE A 799 -17.80 11.30 -51.12
CA PHE A 799 -17.91 12.72 -50.74
C PHE A 799 -17.23 13.63 -51.76
N GLU A 800 -17.55 14.93 -51.73
CA GLU A 800 -17.05 15.94 -52.70
C GLU A 800 -15.51 16.04 -52.75
N GLN A 801 -14.81 15.68 -51.67
CA GLN A 801 -13.35 15.71 -51.57
C GLN A 801 -12.68 14.35 -51.89
N ASN A 802 -13.40 13.40 -52.50
CA ASN A 802 -12.86 12.10 -52.86
C ASN A 802 -11.83 12.22 -54.01
N ARG A 803 -10.62 11.68 -53.81
CA ARG A 803 -9.52 11.70 -54.80
C ARG A 803 -9.21 10.32 -55.40
N ALA A 804 -9.97 9.28 -55.03
CA ALA A 804 -9.78 7.94 -55.57
C ALA A 804 -10.13 7.87 -57.06
N LYS A 805 -9.28 7.23 -57.87
CA LYS A 805 -9.51 7.02 -59.31
C LYS A 805 -10.63 6.02 -59.57
N ASN A 806 -10.75 4.98 -58.74
CA ASN A 806 -11.82 4.00 -58.79
C ASN A 806 -12.19 3.52 -57.38
N ALA A 807 -13.33 4.01 -56.88
CA ALA A 807 -13.84 3.67 -55.54
C ALA A 807 -14.29 2.19 -55.43
N GLU A 808 -14.77 1.56 -56.50
CA GLU A 808 -15.30 0.19 -56.47
C GLU A 808 -14.21 -0.87 -56.42
N SER A 809 -12.96 -0.51 -56.71
CA SER A 809 -11.82 -1.43 -56.68
C SER A 809 -11.54 -2.08 -55.31
N ILE A 810 -12.16 -1.56 -54.25
CA ILE A 810 -12.04 -2.09 -52.88
C ILE A 810 -13.06 -3.20 -52.55
N VAL A 811 -14.11 -3.36 -53.35
CA VAL A 811 -15.19 -4.33 -53.07
C VAL A 811 -14.64 -5.76 -53.14
N GLY A 812 -14.94 -6.57 -52.12
CA GLY A 812 -14.42 -7.92 -51.95
C GLY A 812 -13.01 -7.98 -51.36
N LYS A 813 -12.44 -6.86 -50.91
CA LYS A 813 -11.14 -6.82 -50.24
C LYS A 813 -11.29 -6.63 -48.73
N THR A 814 -10.38 -7.25 -47.98
CA THR A 814 -10.22 -7.00 -46.55
C THR A 814 -9.38 -5.75 -46.33
N VAL A 815 -9.81 -4.88 -45.43
CA VAL A 815 -9.11 -3.64 -45.07
C VAL A 815 -9.05 -3.48 -43.56
N VAL A 816 -8.06 -2.75 -43.07
CA VAL A 816 -7.98 -2.37 -41.66
C VAL A 816 -8.61 -1.00 -41.46
N LEU A 817 -9.64 -0.95 -40.63
CA LEU A 817 -10.34 0.26 -40.23
C LEU A 817 -9.88 0.70 -38.84
N SER A 818 -9.36 1.92 -38.78
CA SER A 818 -8.77 2.54 -37.59
C SER A 818 -9.48 3.85 -37.24
N GLY A 819 -9.22 4.40 -36.05
CA GLY A 819 -9.75 5.71 -35.63
C GLY A 819 -10.88 5.66 -34.60
N PHE A 820 -11.09 4.52 -33.94
CA PHE A 820 -12.10 4.38 -32.89
C PHE A 820 -11.71 4.99 -31.53
N TRP A 821 -10.54 5.63 -31.41
CA TRP A 821 -10.03 6.22 -30.16
C TRP A 821 -10.96 7.24 -29.52
N GLN A 822 -11.64 8.05 -30.34
CA GLN A 822 -12.63 9.05 -29.88
C GLN A 822 -14.04 8.47 -29.76
N ARG A 823 -14.25 7.20 -30.14
CA ARG A 823 -15.56 6.54 -30.25
C ARG A 823 -15.49 5.10 -29.74
N LYS A 824 -14.95 4.94 -28.52
CA LYS A 824 -14.70 3.62 -27.92
C LYS A 824 -15.98 2.79 -27.74
N GLU A 825 -17.08 3.44 -27.38
CA GLU A 825 -18.40 2.78 -27.21
C GLU A 825 -18.84 2.09 -28.51
N ALA A 826 -18.80 2.81 -29.64
CA ALA A 826 -19.14 2.27 -30.95
C ALA A 826 -18.22 1.12 -31.40
N PHE A 827 -16.99 1.04 -30.90
CA PHE A 827 -16.11 -0.10 -31.15
C PHE A 827 -16.47 -1.32 -30.30
N TYR A 828 -16.81 -1.12 -29.02
CA TYR A 828 -17.17 -2.22 -28.12
C TYR A 828 -18.51 -2.86 -28.46
N ASP A 829 -19.46 -2.10 -29.01
CA ASP A 829 -20.76 -2.61 -29.43
C ASP A 829 -20.72 -3.52 -30.67
N LEU A 830 -19.63 -3.48 -31.45
CA LEU A 830 -19.45 -4.29 -32.65
C LEU A 830 -18.84 -5.65 -32.35
N LYS A 831 -19.42 -6.68 -32.98
CA LYS A 831 -18.96 -8.07 -32.91
C LYS A 831 -18.41 -8.55 -34.25
N GLU A 832 -17.55 -9.56 -34.20
CA GLU A 832 -17.10 -10.27 -35.40
C GLU A 832 -18.32 -10.88 -36.12
N GLY A 833 -18.42 -10.66 -37.43
CA GLY A 833 -19.55 -11.07 -38.25
C GLY A 833 -20.58 -9.97 -38.54
N ASP A 834 -20.59 -8.87 -37.78
CA ASP A 834 -21.56 -7.78 -37.97
C ASP A 834 -21.36 -7.05 -39.31
N VAL A 835 -22.46 -6.73 -40.01
CA VAL A 835 -22.41 -5.85 -41.19
C VAL A 835 -22.60 -4.41 -40.77
N ILE A 836 -21.62 -3.58 -41.10
CA ILE A 836 -21.59 -2.16 -40.73
C ILE A 836 -21.50 -1.25 -41.94
N GLN A 837 -22.10 -0.08 -41.80
CA GLN A 837 -21.98 1.05 -42.70
C GLN A 837 -21.21 2.15 -41.97
N PHE A 838 -20.12 2.63 -42.58
CA PHE A 838 -19.20 3.56 -41.93
C PHE A 838 -18.64 4.57 -42.91
N GLY A 839 -18.42 5.80 -42.43
CA GLY A 839 -17.70 6.82 -43.19
C GLY A 839 -16.20 6.62 -43.04
N ALA A 840 -15.51 6.42 -44.15
CA ALA A 840 -14.07 6.19 -44.19
C ALA A 840 -13.36 7.25 -45.04
N GLU A 841 -12.20 7.68 -44.57
CA GLU A 841 -11.23 8.46 -45.32
C GLU A 841 -9.90 7.73 -45.33
N HIS A 842 -9.17 7.83 -46.43
CA HIS A 842 -7.78 7.43 -46.54
C HIS A 842 -6.89 8.65 -46.28
N PRO A 843 -6.35 8.84 -45.05
CA PRO A 843 -5.77 10.11 -44.61
C PRO A 843 -4.34 10.36 -45.13
N VAL A 844 -3.64 9.34 -45.61
CA VAL A 844 -2.22 9.40 -46.01
C VAL A 844 -1.98 8.44 -47.17
N MET A 845 -1.50 8.95 -48.31
CA MET A 845 -1.24 8.16 -49.54
C MET A 845 -0.30 6.95 -49.33
N LEU A 846 0.43 6.89 -48.22
CA LEU A 846 1.43 5.88 -47.89
C LEU A 846 0.94 4.79 -46.90
N THR A 847 -0.24 4.92 -46.30
CA THR A 847 -0.81 3.89 -45.39
C THR A 847 -1.77 2.98 -46.12
N ASP A 848 -1.96 1.74 -45.65
CA ASP A 848 -2.99 0.82 -46.17
C ASP A 848 -4.24 0.74 -45.26
N ASN A 849 -4.34 1.62 -44.27
CA ASN A 849 -5.45 1.65 -43.32
C ASN A 849 -6.45 2.76 -43.67
N LEU A 850 -7.72 2.49 -43.40
CA LEU A 850 -8.79 3.48 -43.47
C LEU A 850 -9.03 4.10 -42.10
N THR A 851 -9.36 5.39 -42.07
CA THR A 851 -9.72 6.11 -40.85
C THR A 851 -11.21 6.40 -40.86
N VAL A 852 -11.89 6.08 -39.75
CA VAL A 852 -13.30 6.42 -39.56
C VAL A 852 -13.47 7.94 -39.41
N ILE A 853 -14.31 8.54 -40.24
CA ILE A 853 -14.62 9.97 -40.20
C ILE A 853 -16.09 10.26 -39.82
N GLU A 854 -17.04 9.48 -40.34
CA GLU A 854 -18.48 9.60 -40.06
C GLU A 854 -18.95 8.42 -39.19
N GLY A 855 -20.14 8.49 -38.59
CA GLY A 855 -20.62 7.47 -37.63
C GLY A 855 -20.57 6.04 -38.18
N VAL A 856 -20.38 5.05 -37.30
CA VAL A 856 -20.49 3.62 -37.63
C VAL A 856 -21.88 3.16 -37.25
N LYS A 857 -22.65 2.67 -38.23
CA LYS A 857 -24.00 2.16 -38.03
C LYS A 857 -24.04 0.68 -38.35
N LYS A 858 -24.53 -0.12 -37.42
CA LYS A 858 -24.85 -1.53 -37.67
C LYS A 858 -26.07 -1.60 -38.60
N VAL A 859 -25.96 -2.38 -39.68
CA VAL A 859 -27.00 -2.51 -40.70
C VAL A 859 -27.96 -3.66 -40.39
N ASP A 860 -27.51 -4.62 -39.57
CA ASP A 860 -28.27 -5.81 -39.15
C ASP A 860 -28.96 -5.63 -37.79
#